data_AF-A0A182IUZ4-F1
#
_entry.id   AF-A0A182IUZ4-F1
#
_cell.length_a   1.000
_cell.length_b   1.000
_cell.length_c   1.000
_cell.angle_alpha   90.00
_cell.angle_beta   90.00
_cell.angle_gamma   90.00
#
_symmetry.space_group_name_H-M   'P 1'
#
loop_
_entity.id
_entity.type
_entity.pdbx_description
1 polymer ?
#
loop_
_entity_poly.entity_id
_entity_poly.type
_entity_poly.pdbx_seq_one_letter_code
_entity_poly.pdbx_strand_id
1 'polypeptide(L)'
;MGTNIFLVVLADLCKNEGRSVAFVNIFGRSRFACCIKVVFPSSLWCFFFVEYYSTKTMSSPAPKSPEMSDKNRKYDRQIRLWGEHGQTVLENAQVCLINATALGTEILKGIVLPGIGGFTIVDHLPVTEEDVGCNFFLDLGSIGQPRAKRCMQLLQELNPDVNGDYVDEHVEQLIDSQPDFFRSFDVVVATSISERTIVRLSNVLWEQNIPLIIARSVGFYGVARLQVREHCVVETHPDSKQNDLRLEHPFEGLKKHMADAELTNKVPWLVVLYKVLYEWVAAHDGKFPSNYREKLELRELIQSKMDGEKENFEEAIRAVNSSFGGGIPSSSVLAILDDDRCVNVNKESNAFWIMARALKDFVDNEGNGLLPVPGVLPDMTADTNSYISLQTVYRSQAAHDAEIVFRRARQLLKELNKPNDLITEKDVRLFCREAANIAIVRGSKIADEFDKGYQRASHIASGLETPSSLMGHYIMLRALDRFQADYGCVPGESEAESDTTRIKSLAGKMISEWGIGTPLNDDLAHEICRYGGAEIHSISAYLGGCIAHELIKLMSYASFDNSATGNSNITTEADFQKTSQIVVASIQKILQNVSSMQRMVNQFGTAQDSPELKQQLHQIRSYTQQLITDTTTQLDDLVNCKERHLKIKRDRLVDEFTSALTAFQVVQRKTVDLEKNAVRQARQASAAGTAISKPPGGAGSHHSSMGSNYNNTTNSGSMFEDNFITGSRGQTQEQLQEEIDLQALEDQERTIRELEENIVSVNEIYKKLGALVYEQSHQVDSIEASVEQTSVFVSEGVQQLKQASHYQGGSIPHLSKEASQYLSHDPSSFLQLSISNTLHMQEAIKATQATVAEFIAQKDSAALLVLRDPSETQIPGVPERESVPIFTRCGRRNLGVEEYMKLVESFRPDAYVPLYDADTDVTSSKKRVQKSIDRTEKFVEQCLQWHRKSDVLRSASIIAPVVGGYNPKLREQSVEFLRASAGDFGGYLIDGLHLYGPSVARMEGSGAVSIVTDVCKRLPEEKVRFCFGAFDPRLVLAMIMAGVDVFDSSYVSVKAAQEYRALVFSFDAAASADGQATELDTTDARWEEDFDPLLPGCTCHTCQKASRAYLHHLYNTREMLGPILLMIHNMHHYTEFFKTIRQHVGSDTLPHLLEHLTRQQSLPPYVPKEDKKQAISTEQKDVVHHAIDDEDKYTKKQRA
;
A
#
# COMPACT_ATOMS: atom_id res chain seq x y z
N MET A 1 26.25 20.03 2.10
CA MET A 1 27.43 19.18 2.38
C MET A 1 27.35 18.82 3.84
N GLY A 2 27.27 17.58 4.29
CA GLY A 2 27.09 16.30 3.63
C GLY A 2 26.58 15.39 4.73
N THR A 3 25.35 14.93 4.56
CA THR A 3 24.68 13.90 5.35
C THR A 3 25.41 12.56 5.19
N ASN A 4 25.27 11.70 6.19
CA ASN A 4 25.64 10.27 6.24
C ASN A 4 27.05 9.94 6.77
N ILE A 5 27.21 9.86 8.09
CA ILE A 5 28.08 8.82 8.68
C ILE A 5 27.55 8.36 10.06
N PHE A 6 27.55 7.03 10.26
CA PHE A 6 27.62 6.25 11.51
C PHE A 6 26.34 5.62 12.12
N LEU A 7 26.01 4.41 11.64
CA LEU A 7 26.05 3.20 12.49
C LEU A 7 27.52 2.71 12.53
N VAL A 8 27.93 2.02 13.60
CA VAL A 8 29.26 1.40 13.87
C VAL A 8 30.15 2.20 14.84
N VAL A 9 29.75 2.29 16.12
CA VAL A 9 30.68 2.34 17.28
C VAL A 9 30.08 1.60 18.49
N LEU A 10 29.64 0.35 18.35
CA LEU A 10 29.17 -0.48 19.49
C LEU A 10 29.89 -1.84 19.60
N ALA A 11 31.02 -2.00 18.92
CA ALA A 11 31.78 -3.26 18.93
C ALA A 11 32.96 -3.30 19.91
N ASP A 12 33.35 -2.18 20.55
CA ASP A 12 34.69 -2.08 21.16
C ASP A 12 34.75 -2.08 22.70
N LEU A 13 33.64 -2.14 23.44
CA LEU A 13 33.68 -2.14 24.92
C LEU A 13 33.59 -3.52 25.61
N CYS A 14 33.29 -4.60 24.89
CA CYS A 14 33.18 -5.95 25.50
C CYS A 14 34.48 -6.76 25.55
N LYS A 15 35.66 -6.15 25.33
CA LYS A 15 36.95 -6.88 25.37
C LYS A 15 37.66 -6.88 26.73
N ASN A 16 37.20 -6.13 27.74
CA ASN A 16 37.96 -5.99 28.99
C ASN A 16 37.32 -6.52 30.28
N GLU A 17 36.14 -7.15 30.25
CA GLU A 17 35.62 -7.84 31.43
C GLU A 17 35.08 -9.21 31.06
N GLY A 18 35.78 -10.27 31.49
CA GLY A 18 35.46 -11.67 31.19
C GLY A 18 34.11 -12.15 31.74
N ARG A 19 33.01 -11.72 31.14
CA ARG A 19 31.67 -12.26 31.33
C ARG A 19 31.12 -12.76 30.00
N SER A 20 30.79 -14.04 29.97
CA SER A 20 30.15 -14.71 28.83
C SER A 20 28.68 -14.31 28.79
N VAL A 21 28.25 -13.56 27.76
CA VAL A 21 26.83 -13.36 27.43
C VAL A 21 26.55 -14.15 26.16
N ALA A 22 25.72 -15.17 26.28
CA ALA A 22 25.32 -16.04 25.18
C ALA A 22 24.27 -15.35 24.30
N PHE A 23 24.61 -15.02 23.06
CA PHE A 23 23.62 -14.73 22.02
C PHE A 23 22.96 -16.05 21.60
N VAL A 24 21.78 -16.33 22.15
CA VAL A 24 20.97 -17.49 21.76
C VAL A 24 20.06 -17.12 20.61
N ASN A 25 20.22 -17.87 19.52
CA ASN A 25 19.50 -17.84 18.26
C ASN A 25 18.20 -18.65 18.42
N ILE A 26 17.00 -18.06 18.25
CA ILE A 26 15.73 -18.82 18.15
C ILE A 26 14.84 -18.17 17.08
N PHE A 27 15.01 -18.60 15.82
CA PHE A 27 14.01 -18.44 14.76
C PHE A 27 13.44 -19.83 14.42
N GLY A 28 12.28 -20.14 14.99
CA GLY A 28 11.53 -21.37 14.75
C GLY A 28 10.07 -21.05 14.41
N ARG A 29 9.65 -21.48 13.21
CA ARG A 29 8.28 -21.67 12.70
C ARG A 29 7.13 -21.09 13.55
N SER A 30 6.51 -20.01 13.06
CA SER A 30 5.06 -19.75 13.08
C SER A 30 4.78 -18.47 12.31
N ARG A 31 3.82 -18.51 11.37
CA ARG A 31 3.22 -17.41 10.59
C ARG A 31 3.64 -15.98 10.99
N PHE A 32 4.56 -15.35 10.25
CA PHE A 32 4.85 -13.92 10.38
C PHE A 32 4.18 -13.15 9.24
N ALA A 33 3.01 -12.55 9.55
CA ALA A 33 2.56 -11.34 8.87
C ALA A 33 3.31 -10.17 9.50
N CYS A 34 3.83 -9.25 8.69
CA CYS A 34 4.43 -8.00 9.15
C CYS A 34 3.38 -7.23 9.98
N CYS A 35 3.46 -7.31 11.31
CA CYS A 35 2.54 -6.65 12.23
C CYS A 35 3.33 -5.64 13.07
N ILE A 36 3.53 -4.44 12.54
CA ILE A 36 3.76 -3.26 13.38
C ILE A 36 2.46 -3.05 14.16
N LYS A 37 2.52 -3.05 15.50
CA LYS A 37 1.33 -2.93 16.36
C LYS A 37 1.45 -1.66 17.20
N VAL A 38 0.77 -0.60 16.76
CA VAL A 38 0.62 0.64 17.52
C VAL A 38 -0.67 0.57 18.32
N VAL A 39 -0.56 0.70 19.64
CA VAL A 39 -1.66 0.47 20.55
C VAL A 39 -2.26 1.79 21.01
N PHE A 40 -3.54 1.99 20.72
CA PHE A 40 -4.35 3.10 21.24
C PHE A 40 -5.40 2.54 22.20
N PRO A 41 -5.45 2.95 23.49
CA PRO A 41 -6.39 2.37 24.46
C PRO A 41 -7.78 3.03 24.33
N SER A 42 -8.77 2.22 23.94
CA SER A 42 -10.22 2.48 23.84
C SER A 42 -10.71 3.50 22.78
N SER A 43 -11.60 3.00 21.90
CA SER A 43 -12.60 3.67 21.04
C SER A 43 -12.25 4.98 20.29
N LEU A 44 -10.98 5.33 20.13
CA LEU A 44 -10.53 6.34 19.17
C LEU A 44 -9.93 5.65 17.95
N TRP A 45 -10.73 5.56 16.90
CA TRP A 45 -10.28 5.11 15.58
C TRP A 45 -9.45 6.21 14.94
N CYS A 46 -8.15 5.99 14.74
CA CYS A 46 -7.34 6.76 13.78
C CYS A 46 -7.02 5.88 12.58
N PHE A 47 -7.77 6.09 11.50
CA PHE A 47 -7.31 5.89 10.12
C PHE A 47 -6.58 7.15 9.70
N PHE A 48 -5.32 7.08 9.26
CA PHE A 48 -4.76 8.15 8.43
C PHE A 48 -3.79 7.61 7.38
N PHE A 49 -4.17 7.89 6.13
CA PHE A 49 -3.33 8.01 4.95
C PHE A 49 -2.82 9.47 4.89
N VAL A 50 -1.62 9.67 4.33
CA VAL A 50 -1.16 10.97 3.84
C VAL A 50 -1.40 10.97 2.34
N GLU A 51 -2.33 11.78 1.84
CA GLU A 51 -2.45 12.02 0.41
C GLU A 51 -1.77 13.34 0.03
N TYR A 52 -0.94 13.24 -1.00
CA TYR A 52 -0.22 14.32 -1.64
C TYR A 52 -1.05 14.75 -2.84
N TYR A 53 -1.72 15.91 -2.76
CA TYR A 53 -2.38 16.46 -3.94
C TYR A 53 -1.34 16.91 -4.97
N SER A 54 -1.18 16.11 -6.02
CA SER A 54 -0.78 16.59 -7.35
C SER A 54 -2.03 16.65 -8.23
N THR A 55 -2.88 17.66 -8.02
CA THR A 55 -3.92 18.02 -8.99
C THR A 55 -3.26 18.60 -10.24
N LYS A 56 -3.14 17.81 -11.31
CA LYS A 56 -3.15 18.34 -12.68
C LYS A 56 -4.60 18.68 -13.04
N THR A 57 -5.13 19.74 -12.44
CA THR A 57 -6.20 20.51 -13.09
C THR A 57 -5.52 21.40 -14.12
N MET A 58 -5.85 21.25 -15.40
CA MET A 58 -5.54 22.28 -16.39
C MET A 58 -6.37 23.52 -16.07
N SER A 59 -5.88 24.33 -15.14
CA SER A 59 -6.40 25.67 -14.88
C SER A 59 -6.02 26.57 -16.07
N SER A 60 -7.02 27.17 -16.69
CA SER A 60 -6.83 28.34 -17.56
C SER A 60 -6.01 29.41 -16.82
N PRO A 61 -5.15 30.19 -17.49
CA PRO A 61 -4.11 30.98 -16.83
C PRO A 61 -4.71 32.08 -15.96
N ALA A 62 -4.56 31.96 -14.64
CA ALA A 62 -4.85 33.03 -13.70
C ALA A 62 -3.81 34.17 -13.85
N PRO A 63 -4.21 35.43 -13.69
CA PRO A 63 -3.30 36.57 -13.80
C PRO A 63 -2.22 36.53 -12.70
N LYS A 64 -1.01 36.95 -13.06
CA LYS A 64 0.20 36.93 -12.22
C LYS A 64 -0.10 37.48 -10.80
N SER A 65 0.07 36.62 -9.78
CA SER A 65 -0.02 37.00 -8.37
C SER A 65 1.15 37.90 -7.95
N PRO A 66 0.97 38.76 -6.93
CA PRO A 66 2.04 39.62 -6.41
C PRO A 66 3.16 38.78 -5.78
N GLU A 67 4.39 39.32 -5.76
CA GLU A 67 5.58 38.67 -5.18
C GLU A 67 5.29 38.08 -3.78
N MET A 68 5.32 36.76 -3.66
CA MET A 68 5.14 36.06 -2.39
C MET A 68 6.39 36.23 -1.52
N SER A 69 6.20 36.46 -0.21
CA SER A 69 7.30 36.49 0.76
C SER A 69 8.06 35.16 0.80
N ASP A 70 9.34 35.18 1.18
CA ASP A 70 10.17 33.97 1.27
C ASP A 70 9.59 32.93 2.27
N LYS A 71 8.92 33.39 3.32
CA LYS A 71 8.19 32.53 4.26
C LYS A 71 7.00 31.81 3.61
N ASN A 72 6.19 32.53 2.82
CA ASN A 72 5.07 31.93 2.11
C ASN A 72 5.55 30.93 1.05
N ARG A 73 6.76 31.10 0.49
CA ARG A 73 7.39 30.11 -0.41
C ARG A 73 7.86 28.86 0.33
N LYS A 74 8.43 29.00 1.53
CA LYS A 74 8.91 27.89 2.37
C LYS A 74 7.75 26.99 2.84
N TYR A 75 6.65 27.59 3.27
CA TYR A 75 5.49 26.88 3.82
C TYR A 75 4.33 26.70 2.81
N ASP A 76 4.52 26.97 1.51
CA ASP A 76 3.44 26.92 0.49
C ASP A 76 2.64 25.61 0.54
N ARG A 77 3.32 24.47 0.63
CA ARG A 77 2.68 23.15 0.60
C ARG A 77 1.76 22.90 1.80
N GLN A 78 2.17 23.32 2.99
CA GLN A 78 1.40 23.12 4.21
C GLN A 78 0.32 24.20 4.38
N ILE A 79 0.56 25.42 3.92
CA ILE A 79 -0.47 26.48 3.84
C ILE A 79 -1.62 26.06 2.90
N ARG A 80 -1.40 25.20 1.91
CA ARG A 80 -2.51 24.63 1.11
C ARG A 80 -3.41 23.68 1.90
N LEU A 81 -2.89 23.07 2.95
CA LEU A 81 -3.65 22.16 3.83
C LEU A 81 -4.39 22.97 4.90
N TRP A 82 -3.69 23.91 5.53
CA TRP A 82 -4.18 24.61 6.72
C TRP A 82 -4.33 26.14 6.61
N GLY A 83 -4.17 26.67 5.41
CA GLY A 83 -4.24 28.10 5.19
C GLY A 83 -3.21 28.91 5.96
N GLU A 84 -3.26 30.22 5.77
CA GLU A 84 -2.39 31.16 6.49
C GLU A 84 -2.74 31.27 7.97
N HIS A 85 -4.02 31.05 8.31
CA HIS A 85 -4.48 31.07 9.71
C HIS A 85 -3.86 29.91 10.51
N GLY A 86 -3.92 28.67 10.01
CA GLY A 86 -3.36 27.52 10.71
C GLY A 86 -1.85 27.66 10.90
N GLN A 87 -1.18 28.21 9.88
CA GLN A 87 0.24 28.56 9.98
C GLN A 87 0.52 29.61 11.08
N THR A 88 -0.30 30.65 11.15
CA THR A 88 -0.15 31.70 12.19
C THR A 88 -0.33 31.13 13.59
N VAL A 89 -1.28 30.21 13.79
CA VAL A 89 -1.48 29.57 15.10
C VAL A 89 -0.28 28.71 15.46
N LEU A 90 0.23 27.93 14.50
CA LEU A 90 1.42 27.11 14.68
C LEU A 90 2.65 27.96 15.03
N GLU A 91 2.87 29.08 14.34
CA GLU A 91 3.99 29.99 14.60
C GLU A 91 3.92 30.71 15.96
N ASN A 92 2.76 30.71 16.63
CA ASN A 92 2.61 31.28 17.96
C ASN A 92 2.62 30.25 19.08
N ALA A 93 2.53 28.95 18.74
CA ALA A 93 2.41 27.90 19.73
C ALA A 93 3.76 27.50 20.36
N GLN A 94 3.70 27.05 21.61
CA GLN A 94 4.82 26.60 22.43
C GLN A 94 4.61 25.17 22.92
N VAL A 95 5.56 24.27 22.61
CA VAL A 95 5.48 22.85 23.00
C VAL A 95 6.59 22.48 23.98
N CYS A 96 6.24 21.82 25.09
CA CYS A 96 7.22 21.24 26.00
C CYS A 96 7.40 19.74 25.70
N LEU A 97 8.63 19.31 25.41
CA LEU A 97 8.99 17.89 25.34
C LEU A 97 9.69 17.47 26.63
N ILE A 98 9.24 16.39 27.24
CA ILE A 98 9.87 15.75 28.40
C ILE A 98 10.56 14.48 27.91
N ASN A 99 11.87 14.42 28.15
CA ASN A 99 12.85 13.46 27.64
C ASN A 99 13.10 13.53 26.12
N ALA A 100 14.34 13.79 25.73
CA ALA A 100 14.78 13.80 24.34
C ALA A 100 15.26 12.41 23.88
N THR A 101 14.38 11.42 23.99
CA THR A 101 14.60 10.08 23.41
C THR A 101 14.47 10.13 21.88
N ALA A 102 14.73 9.02 21.17
CA ALA A 102 14.62 9.01 19.72
C ALA A 102 13.20 9.40 19.26
N LEU A 103 12.16 8.86 19.91
CA LEU A 103 10.76 9.25 19.71
C LEU A 103 10.54 10.73 19.98
N GLY A 104 11.04 11.24 21.11
CA GLY A 104 10.87 12.65 21.48
C GLY A 104 11.42 13.60 20.42
N THR A 105 12.64 13.32 19.94
CA THR A 105 13.26 14.12 18.88
C THR A 105 12.59 13.98 17.52
N GLU A 106 12.04 12.80 17.20
CA GLU A 106 11.26 12.59 15.96
C GLU A 106 9.92 13.33 15.99
N ILE A 107 9.25 13.41 17.15
CA ILE A 107 8.08 14.26 17.38
C ILE A 107 8.43 15.72 17.14
N LEU A 108 9.51 16.21 17.78
CA LEU A 108 9.93 17.61 17.63
C LEU A 108 10.33 17.94 16.19
N LYS A 109 11.06 17.06 15.49
CA LYS A 109 11.35 17.22 14.06
C LYS A 109 10.08 17.49 13.26
N GLY A 110 9.01 16.74 13.55
CA GLY A 110 7.73 16.84 12.86
C GLY A 110 7.00 18.18 13.06
N ILE A 111 7.30 18.95 14.12
CA ILE A 111 6.70 20.27 14.38
C ILE A 111 7.67 21.44 14.15
N VAL A 112 8.99 21.21 14.24
CA VAL A 112 10.02 22.20 13.93
C VAL A 112 10.09 22.48 12.43
N LEU A 113 10.03 21.45 11.58
CA LEU A 113 10.07 21.63 10.12
C LEU A 113 8.87 22.48 9.61
N PRO A 114 7.63 22.25 10.08
CA PRO A 114 6.49 23.11 9.75
C PRO A 114 6.51 24.51 10.38
N GLY A 115 7.44 24.82 11.28
CA GLY A 115 7.60 26.17 11.83
C GLY A 115 6.74 26.45 13.06
N ILE A 116 6.73 25.55 14.05
CA ILE A 116 6.24 25.85 15.41
C ILE A 116 6.89 27.12 15.98
N GLY A 117 6.15 27.91 16.76
CA GLY A 117 6.69 29.14 17.36
C GLY A 117 7.90 28.88 18.27
N GLY A 118 7.78 27.90 19.15
CA GLY A 118 8.91 27.45 19.96
C GLY A 118 8.70 26.11 20.63
N PHE A 119 9.80 25.54 21.10
CA PHE A 119 9.80 24.30 21.84
C PHE A 119 10.80 24.34 23.00
N THR A 120 10.49 23.67 24.09
CA THR A 120 11.39 23.52 25.25
C THR A 120 11.58 22.04 25.56
N ILE A 121 12.83 21.61 25.67
CA ILE A 121 13.18 20.23 26.05
C ILE A 121 13.53 20.16 27.54
N VAL A 122 12.81 19.35 28.30
CA VAL A 122 13.08 19.03 29.70
C VAL A 122 13.70 17.64 29.77
N ASP A 123 15.00 17.55 30.03
CA ASP A 123 15.70 16.27 30.19
C ASP A 123 16.96 16.47 31.04
N HIS A 124 17.13 15.63 32.05
CA HIS A 124 18.24 15.68 33.01
C HIS A 124 19.31 14.62 32.74
N LEU A 125 19.07 13.71 31.79
CA LEU A 125 20.01 12.64 31.51
C LEU A 125 21.12 13.11 30.57
N PRO A 126 22.36 12.65 30.79
CA PRO A 126 23.42 12.82 29.81
C PRO A 126 23.17 11.89 28.61
N VAL A 127 23.72 12.24 27.46
CA VAL A 127 23.70 11.39 26.25
C VAL A 127 24.52 10.12 26.50
N THR A 128 23.92 8.97 26.24
CA THR A 128 24.55 7.64 26.31
C THR A 128 24.92 7.12 24.91
N GLU A 129 25.65 6.01 24.84
CA GLU A 129 25.95 5.34 23.55
C GLU A 129 24.69 4.81 22.86
N GLU A 130 23.72 4.32 23.63
CA GLU A 130 22.44 3.83 23.12
C GLU A 130 21.63 4.95 22.46
N ASP A 131 21.62 6.14 23.09
CA ASP A 131 20.97 7.32 22.53
C ASP A 131 21.54 7.69 21.15
N VAL A 132 22.87 7.64 20.98
CA VAL A 132 23.51 7.92 19.67
C VAL A 132 23.16 6.86 18.63
N GLY A 133 22.94 5.61 19.05
CA GLY A 133 22.60 4.51 18.16
C GLY A 133 21.19 4.59 17.56
N CYS A 134 20.24 5.22 18.26
CA CYS A 134 18.83 5.28 17.86
C CYS A 134 18.31 6.69 17.58
N ASN A 135 19.06 7.76 17.89
CA ASN A 135 18.62 9.14 17.73
C ASN A 135 19.39 9.87 16.61
N PHE A 136 18.68 10.33 15.58
CA PHE A 136 19.25 11.07 14.45
C PHE A 136 19.89 12.41 14.85
N PHE A 137 19.46 12.98 15.98
CA PHE A 137 19.92 14.28 16.50
C PHE A 137 21.00 14.14 17.56
N LEU A 138 21.77 13.05 17.55
CA LEU A 138 22.91 12.84 18.44
C LEU A 138 24.05 12.22 17.65
N ASP A 139 25.27 12.65 17.94
CA ASP A 139 26.51 12.14 17.35
C ASP A 139 27.43 11.57 18.44
N LEU A 140 28.51 10.89 18.06
CA LEU A 140 29.48 10.35 19.03
C LEU A 140 30.13 11.44 19.90
N GLY A 141 30.22 12.68 19.41
CA GLY A 141 30.73 13.82 20.15
C GLY A 141 29.77 14.31 21.24
N SER A 142 28.51 13.86 21.20
CA SER A 142 27.44 14.26 22.12
C SER A 142 27.47 13.47 23.43
N ILE A 143 28.14 12.30 23.46
CA ILE A 143 28.18 11.40 24.62
C ILE A 143 28.69 12.14 25.87
N GLY A 144 27.97 11.97 26.97
CA GLY A 144 28.26 12.60 28.27
C GLY A 144 27.81 14.06 28.40
N GLN A 145 27.35 14.71 27.32
CA GLN A 145 26.77 16.05 27.40
C GLN A 145 25.29 15.99 27.82
N PRO A 146 24.70 17.08 28.37
CA PRO A 146 23.27 17.12 28.67
C PRO A 146 22.42 16.88 27.42
N ARG A 147 21.57 15.84 27.45
CA ARG A 147 20.79 15.40 26.29
C ARG A 147 19.82 16.48 25.82
N ALA A 148 19.14 17.16 26.73
CA ALA A 148 18.22 18.26 26.41
C ALA A 148 18.91 19.34 25.57
N LYS A 149 20.08 19.80 26.04
CA LYS A 149 20.86 20.85 25.40
C LYS A 149 21.29 20.47 23.99
N ARG A 150 21.82 19.25 23.84
CA ARG A 150 22.40 18.82 22.57
C ARG A 150 21.33 18.56 21.52
N CYS A 151 20.24 17.89 21.89
CA CYS A 151 19.10 17.68 20.99
C CYS A 151 18.44 18.99 20.59
N MET A 152 18.27 19.94 21.53
CA MET A 152 17.73 21.27 21.21
C MET A 152 18.57 21.98 20.14
N GLN A 153 19.89 22.00 20.30
CA GLN A 153 20.79 22.65 19.35
C GLN A 153 20.68 22.06 17.94
N LEU A 154 20.63 20.73 17.83
CA LEU A 154 20.56 20.04 16.54
C LEU A 154 19.18 20.14 15.89
N LEU A 155 18.09 20.15 16.68
CA LEU A 155 16.75 20.43 16.18
C LEU A 155 16.60 21.87 15.69
N GLN A 156 17.23 22.82 16.38
CA GLN A 156 17.22 24.24 16.03
C GLN A 156 17.84 24.51 14.64
N GLU A 157 18.78 23.67 14.18
CA GLU A 157 19.39 23.77 12.84
C GLU A 157 18.38 23.49 11.71
N LEU A 158 17.31 22.73 11.98
CA LEU A 158 16.30 22.40 10.97
C LEU A 158 15.51 23.62 10.51
N ASN A 159 15.25 24.56 11.43
CA ASN A 159 14.44 25.71 11.14
C ASN A 159 14.84 26.94 12.00
N PRO A 160 15.51 27.94 11.43
CA PRO A 160 15.92 29.14 12.16
C PRO A 160 14.76 30.07 12.55
N ASP A 161 13.54 29.85 12.02
CA ASP A 161 12.35 30.63 12.38
C ASP A 161 11.71 30.14 13.70
N VAL A 162 12.14 29.00 14.23
CA VAL A 162 11.61 28.36 15.44
C VAL A 162 12.50 28.71 16.63
N ASN A 163 11.93 28.96 17.82
CA ASN A 163 12.72 29.19 19.03
C ASN A 163 12.83 27.92 19.88
N GLY A 164 14.03 27.34 19.95
CA GLY A 164 14.35 26.18 20.80
C GLY A 164 14.98 26.59 22.13
N ASP A 165 14.51 25.99 23.22
CA ASP A 165 15.08 26.14 24.57
C ASP A 165 15.19 24.78 25.28
N TYR A 166 15.90 24.73 26.42
CA TYR A 166 16.08 23.51 27.20
C TYR A 166 16.17 23.75 28.70
N VAL A 167 15.77 22.74 29.48
CA VAL A 167 15.88 22.69 30.94
C VAL A 167 16.54 21.37 31.32
N ASP A 168 17.71 21.47 31.97
CA ASP A 168 18.52 20.35 32.46
C ASP A 168 18.13 20.00 33.90
N GLU A 169 16.85 19.67 34.11
CA GLU A 169 16.28 19.28 35.41
C GLU A 169 15.32 18.11 35.27
N HIS A 170 15.18 17.32 36.34
CA HIS A 170 14.24 16.21 36.35
C HIS A 170 12.80 16.76 36.46
N VAL A 171 11.88 16.27 35.63
CA VAL A 171 10.48 16.74 35.59
C VAL A 171 9.80 16.76 36.97
N GLU A 172 10.00 15.75 37.81
CA GLU A 172 9.46 15.74 39.17
C GLU A 172 9.97 16.91 40.04
N GLN A 173 11.22 17.34 39.86
CA GLN A 173 11.75 18.51 40.57
C GLN A 173 11.08 19.79 40.08
N LEU A 174 10.78 19.90 38.78
CA LEU A 174 10.03 21.04 38.24
C LEU A 174 8.60 21.07 38.77
N ILE A 175 7.94 19.91 38.85
CA ILE A 175 6.60 19.81 39.46
C ILE A 175 6.62 20.30 40.92
N ASP A 176 7.66 19.94 41.68
CA ASP A 176 7.78 20.28 43.11
C ASP A 176 8.23 21.73 43.37
N SER A 177 9.14 22.26 42.54
CA SER A 177 9.77 23.56 42.75
C SER A 177 9.07 24.71 41.99
N GLN A 178 8.51 24.42 40.82
CA GLN A 178 7.93 25.40 39.89
C GLN A 178 6.65 24.86 39.24
N PRO A 179 5.56 24.65 39.99
CA PRO A 179 4.34 24.03 39.46
C PRO A 179 3.68 24.83 38.32
N ASP A 180 3.92 26.14 38.24
CA ASP A 180 3.39 27.00 37.19
C ASP A 180 4.25 26.99 35.91
N PHE A 181 5.41 26.31 35.90
CA PHE A 181 6.30 26.20 34.72
C PHE A 181 5.54 25.75 33.48
N PHE A 182 4.63 24.78 33.62
CA PHE A 182 3.92 24.23 32.46
C PHE A 182 2.90 25.18 31.84
N ARG A 183 2.46 26.24 32.55
CA ARG A 183 1.45 27.20 32.06
C ARG A 183 1.90 28.01 30.85
N SER A 184 3.19 28.04 30.53
CA SER A 184 3.73 28.72 29.36
C SER A 184 3.62 27.90 28.07
N PHE A 185 3.13 26.66 28.11
CA PHE A 185 3.05 25.78 26.96
C PHE A 185 1.60 25.50 26.56
N ASP A 186 1.36 25.41 25.25
CA ASP A 186 0.07 25.02 24.70
C ASP A 186 -0.15 23.51 24.79
N VAL A 187 0.92 22.71 24.66
CA VAL A 187 0.88 21.26 24.78
C VAL A 187 2.16 20.73 25.43
N VAL A 188 2.02 19.74 26.30
CA VAL A 188 3.13 18.99 26.88
C VAL A 188 3.17 17.58 26.30
N VAL A 189 4.34 17.13 25.87
CA VAL A 189 4.61 15.77 25.38
C VAL A 189 5.63 15.13 26.29
N ALA A 190 5.36 13.93 26.78
CA ALA A 190 6.32 13.20 27.60
C ALA A 190 6.61 11.82 27.02
N THR A 191 7.89 11.53 26.80
CA THR A 191 8.34 10.23 26.28
C THR A 191 9.06 9.42 27.34
N SER A 192 8.79 8.11 27.36
CA SER A 192 9.52 7.15 28.19
C SER A 192 9.62 7.54 29.68
N ILE A 193 8.54 8.10 30.25
CA ILE A 193 8.46 8.45 31.68
C ILE A 193 7.83 7.34 32.52
N SER A 194 8.13 7.29 33.82
CA SER A 194 7.62 6.27 34.75
C SER A 194 6.14 6.46 35.10
N GLU A 195 5.47 5.39 35.54
CA GLU A 195 4.09 5.43 36.05
C GLU A 195 3.87 6.52 37.10
N ARG A 196 4.77 6.61 38.09
CA ARG A 196 4.72 7.62 39.15
C ARG A 196 4.71 9.04 38.56
N THR A 197 5.59 9.28 37.61
CA THR A 197 5.72 10.58 36.94
C THR A 197 4.48 10.89 36.08
N ILE A 198 3.96 9.91 35.35
CA ILE A 198 2.73 10.03 34.54
C ILE A 198 1.57 10.50 35.40
N VAL A 199 1.31 9.86 36.54
CA VAL A 199 0.19 10.19 37.43
C VAL A 199 0.33 11.61 37.99
N ARG A 200 1.54 12.00 38.44
CA ARG A 200 1.79 13.35 38.98
C ARG A 200 1.58 14.42 37.90
N LEU A 201 2.20 14.25 36.73
CA LEU A 201 2.13 15.19 35.62
C LEU A 201 0.71 15.32 35.08
N SER A 202 0.01 14.18 34.91
CA SER A 202 -1.39 14.14 34.47
C SER A 202 -2.31 14.97 35.36
N ASN A 203 -2.19 14.85 36.69
CA ASN A 203 -3.02 15.61 37.63
C ASN A 203 -2.73 17.12 37.55
N VAL A 204 -1.45 17.53 37.53
CA VAL A 204 -1.07 18.94 37.45
C VAL A 204 -1.60 19.59 36.17
N LEU A 205 -1.36 18.96 35.01
CA LEU A 205 -1.77 19.51 33.72
C LEU A 205 -3.30 19.49 33.52
N TRP A 206 -3.99 18.52 34.13
CA TRP A 206 -5.46 18.48 34.11
C TRP A 206 -6.09 19.67 34.86
N GLU A 207 -5.56 20.01 36.03
CA GLU A 207 -6.03 21.17 36.80
C GLU A 207 -5.70 22.49 36.10
N GLN A 208 -4.57 22.55 35.38
CA GLN A 208 -4.18 23.71 34.58
C GLN A 208 -4.87 23.79 33.21
N ASN A 209 -5.65 22.77 32.83
CA ASN A 209 -6.28 22.64 31.51
C ASN A 209 -5.28 22.66 30.33
N ILE A 210 -4.15 21.98 30.51
CA ILE A 210 -3.09 21.87 29.50
C ILE A 210 -3.12 20.46 28.89
N PRO A 211 -3.23 20.32 27.56
CA PRO A 211 -3.13 19.04 26.88
C PRO A 211 -1.81 18.33 27.17
N LEU A 212 -1.91 17.01 27.42
CA LEU A 212 -0.76 16.15 27.68
C LEU A 212 -0.78 14.95 26.72
N ILE A 213 0.32 14.68 26.04
CA ILE A 213 0.54 13.43 25.31
C ILE A 213 1.61 12.61 26.01
N ILE A 214 1.25 11.40 26.45
CA ILE A 214 2.21 10.40 26.91
C ILE A 214 2.53 9.46 25.76
N ALA A 215 3.81 9.27 25.44
CA ALA A 215 4.22 8.38 24.38
C ALA A 215 5.39 7.48 24.77
N ARG A 216 5.44 6.28 24.20
CA ARG A 216 6.51 5.31 24.44
C ARG A 216 6.69 4.40 23.24
N SER A 217 7.95 4.11 22.93
CA SER A 217 8.40 3.21 21.86
C SER A 217 9.28 2.14 22.48
N VAL A 218 8.90 0.87 22.36
CA VAL A 218 9.65 -0.29 22.87
C VAL A 218 9.54 -1.44 21.88
N GLY A 219 10.68 -1.86 21.34
CA GLY A 219 10.76 -2.85 20.27
C GLY A 219 9.91 -2.45 19.08
N PHE A 220 8.95 -3.30 18.71
CA PHE A 220 8.00 -3.05 17.62
C PHE A 220 6.66 -2.45 18.09
N TYR A 221 6.57 -2.06 19.37
CA TYR A 221 5.37 -1.46 19.93
C TYR A 221 5.53 0.04 20.15
N GLY A 222 4.50 0.77 19.76
CA GLY A 222 4.35 2.19 20.04
C GLY A 222 3.03 2.43 20.76
N VAL A 223 3.02 3.31 21.75
CA VAL A 223 1.81 3.81 22.41
C VAL A 223 1.86 5.32 22.48
N ALA A 224 0.71 5.95 22.23
CA ALA A 224 0.49 7.37 22.45
C ALA A 224 -0.88 7.56 23.12
N ARG A 225 -0.93 8.44 24.13
CA ARG A 225 -2.13 8.69 24.93
C ARG A 225 -2.33 10.19 25.14
N LEU A 226 -3.43 10.71 24.58
CA LEU A 226 -3.82 12.13 24.66
C LEU A 226 -4.76 12.40 25.84
N GLN A 227 -4.32 13.20 26.80
CA GLN A 227 -5.17 13.83 27.80
C GLN A 227 -5.57 15.22 27.34
N VAL A 228 -6.87 15.44 27.20
CA VAL A 228 -7.46 16.77 26.97
C VAL A 228 -8.81 16.82 27.68
N ARG A 229 -9.15 17.93 28.33
CA ARG A 229 -10.46 18.08 29.00
C ARG A 229 -11.55 18.31 27.97
N GLU A 230 -11.32 19.29 27.12
CA GLU A 230 -12.20 19.65 26.02
C GLU A 230 -11.36 20.31 24.93
N HIS A 231 -11.59 19.90 23.70
CA HIS A 231 -11.00 20.50 22.51
C HIS A 231 -12.12 20.90 21.55
N CYS A 232 -12.26 22.19 21.30
CA CYS A 232 -13.33 22.73 20.47
C CYS A 232 -12.83 22.94 19.04
N VAL A 233 -13.57 22.42 18.07
CA VAL A 233 -13.19 22.38 16.65
C VAL A 233 -14.14 23.21 15.82
N VAL A 234 -13.58 24.14 15.04
CA VAL A 234 -14.32 24.88 14.02
C VAL A 234 -14.11 24.25 12.64
N GLU A 235 -12.86 24.03 12.24
CA GLU A 235 -12.50 23.43 10.94
C GLU A 235 -12.15 21.95 11.09
N THR A 236 -13.11 21.05 10.87
CA THR A 236 -12.89 19.58 10.92
C THR A 236 -12.37 18.97 9.61
N HIS A 237 -12.39 19.72 8.50
CA HIS A 237 -11.96 19.27 7.17
C HIS A 237 -12.46 17.85 6.79
N PRO A 238 -13.79 17.61 6.73
CA PRO A 238 -14.31 16.31 6.33
C PRO A 238 -13.93 16.00 4.86
N ASP A 239 -13.53 14.76 4.60
CA ASP A 239 -13.12 14.28 3.27
C ASP A 239 -14.21 14.46 2.20
N SER A 240 -15.48 14.42 2.63
CA SER A 240 -16.64 14.60 1.75
C SER A 240 -17.58 15.65 2.35
N LYS A 241 -17.47 16.90 1.88
CA LYS A 241 -18.38 17.98 2.25
C LYS A 241 -19.69 17.88 1.48
N GLN A 242 -20.81 17.79 2.19
CA GLN A 242 -22.13 18.01 1.59
C GLN A 242 -22.27 19.50 1.25
N ASN A 243 -22.69 19.80 0.02
CA ASN A 243 -22.88 21.19 -0.40
C ASN A 243 -24.23 21.72 0.12
N ASP A 244 -24.21 22.87 0.82
CA ASP A 244 -25.43 23.55 1.24
C ASP A 244 -26.01 24.39 0.07
N LEU A 245 -26.85 23.75 -0.73
CA LEU A 245 -27.45 24.33 -1.94
C LEU A 245 -28.83 24.95 -1.71
N ARG A 246 -29.38 24.90 -0.49
CA ARG A 246 -30.68 25.48 -0.11
C ARG A 246 -31.83 25.22 -1.09
N LEU A 247 -31.88 24.05 -1.71
CA LEU A 247 -32.92 23.72 -2.71
C LEU A 247 -34.32 23.58 -2.09
N GLU A 248 -34.40 22.94 -0.92
CA GLU A 248 -35.64 22.71 -0.18
C GLU A 248 -36.12 23.98 0.55
N HIS A 249 -35.17 24.84 0.93
CA HIS A 249 -35.40 26.05 1.70
C HIS A 249 -34.66 27.25 1.09
N PRO A 250 -35.03 27.69 -0.13
CA PRO A 250 -34.32 28.78 -0.79
C PRO A 250 -34.58 30.10 -0.06
N PHE A 251 -33.53 30.87 0.18
CA PHE A 251 -33.62 32.23 0.70
C PHE A 251 -34.09 33.22 -0.38
N GLU A 252 -34.58 34.39 0.02
CA GLU A 252 -35.21 35.35 -0.90
C GLU A 252 -34.33 35.77 -2.08
N GLY A 253 -33.02 35.97 -1.83
CA GLY A 253 -32.06 36.26 -2.89
C GLY A 253 -31.94 35.14 -3.93
N LEU A 254 -31.96 33.88 -3.48
CA LEU A 254 -31.92 32.70 -4.34
C LEU A 254 -33.20 32.56 -5.16
N LYS A 255 -34.38 32.71 -4.52
CA LYS A 255 -35.68 32.65 -5.21
C LYS A 255 -35.75 33.68 -6.35
N LYS A 256 -35.34 34.92 -6.07
CA LYS A 256 -35.33 35.99 -7.07
C LYS A 256 -34.41 35.66 -8.24
N HIS A 257 -33.19 35.22 -7.95
CA HIS A 257 -32.23 34.83 -8.98
C HIS A 257 -32.74 33.67 -9.86
N MET A 258 -33.35 32.65 -9.23
CA MET A 258 -33.88 31.49 -9.95
C MET A 258 -35.12 31.81 -10.80
N ALA A 259 -35.93 32.78 -10.37
CA ALA A 259 -37.07 33.27 -11.14
C ALA A 259 -36.64 34.01 -12.41
N ASP A 260 -35.61 34.87 -12.28
CA ASP A 260 -35.09 35.69 -13.38
C ASP A 260 -34.23 34.88 -14.38
N ALA A 261 -33.66 33.75 -13.98
CA ALA A 261 -32.78 32.95 -14.83
C ALA A 261 -33.54 32.21 -15.95
N GLU A 262 -33.06 32.26 -17.18
CA GLU A 262 -33.60 31.46 -18.31
C GLU A 262 -32.85 30.13 -18.46
N LEU A 263 -33.54 29.05 -18.84
CA LEU A 263 -32.91 27.75 -19.08
C LEU A 263 -32.16 27.78 -20.40
N THR A 264 -30.83 27.77 -20.34
CA THR A 264 -29.95 27.68 -21.52
C THR A 264 -28.92 26.55 -21.35
N ASN A 265 -28.11 26.29 -22.38
CA ASN A 265 -27.01 25.31 -22.32
C ASN A 265 -25.77 25.81 -21.57
N LYS A 266 -25.80 27.04 -21.02
CA LYS A 266 -24.66 27.67 -20.34
C LYS A 266 -24.97 28.11 -18.90
N VAL A 267 -26.16 27.81 -18.38
CA VAL A 267 -26.46 28.08 -16.96
C VAL A 267 -25.94 26.96 -16.06
N PRO A 268 -25.57 27.28 -14.79
CA PRO A 268 -25.16 26.28 -13.81
C PRO A 268 -26.21 25.17 -13.65
N TRP A 269 -25.76 23.93 -13.47
CA TRP A 269 -26.65 22.78 -13.30
C TRP A 269 -27.63 22.96 -12.13
N LEU A 270 -27.29 23.75 -11.12
CA LEU A 270 -28.18 24.09 -10.01
C LEU A 270 -29.44 24.82 -10.47
N VAL A 271 -29.35 25.69 -11.48
CA VAL A 271 -30.50 26.40 -12.06
C VAL A 271 -31.43 25.42 -12.77
N VAL A 272 -30.85 24.47 -13.50
CA VAL A 272 -31.59 23.39 -14.16
C VAL A 272 -32.32 22.55 -13.12
N LEU A 273 -31.59 22.04 -12.12
CA LEU A 273 -32.15 21.23 -11.06
C LEU A 273 -33.25 21.96 -10.31
N TYR A 274 -33.05 23.23 -9.94
CA TYR A 274 -34.05 24.02 -9.24
C TYR A 274 -35.36 24.12 -10.03
N LYS A 275 -35.30 24.50 -11.31
CA LYS A 275 -36.52 24.69 -12.11
C LYS A 275 -37.30 23.40 -12.31
N VAL A 276 -36.60 22.30 -12.59
CA VAL A 276 -37.25 20.99 -12.78
C VAL A 276 -37.74 20.42 -11.46
N LEU A 277 -37.00 20.61 -10.37
CA LEU A 277 -37.41 20.20 -9.02
C LEU A 277 -38.72 20.88 -8.61
N TYR A 278 -38.86 22.20 -8.79
CA TYR A 278 -40.09 22.89 -8.39
C TYR A 278 -41.30 22.55 -9.27
N GLU A 279 -41.08 22.16 -10.52
CA GLU A 279 -42.13 21.55 -11.35
C GLU A 279 -42.55 20.18 -10.80
N TRP A 280 -41.58 19.35 -10.42
CA TRP A 280 -41.84 18.06 -9.78
C TRP A 280 -42.59 18.23 -8.46
N VAL A 281 -42.15 19.14 -7.60
CA VAL A 281 -42.76 19.44 -6.28
C VAL A 281 -44.20 19.93 -6.45
N ALA A 282 -44.48 20.76 -7.46
CA ALA A 282 -45.84 21.20 -7.77
C ALA A 282 -46.76 20.05 -8.21
N ALA A 283 -46.21 19.03 -8.87
CA ALA A 283 -46.93 17.82 -9.25
C ALA A 283 -47.12 16.82 -8.09
N HIS A 284 -46.43 16.99 -6.96
CA HIS A 284 -46.40 16.07 -5.83
C HIS A 284 -46.82 16.72 -4.50
N ASP A 285 -47.85 17.57 -4.54
CA ASP A 285 -48.46 18.21 -3.37
C ASP A 285 -47.46 18.99 -2.48
N GLY A 286 -46.43 19.58 -3.09
CA GLY A 286 -45.44 20.37 -2.35
C GLY A 286 -44.40 19.54 -1.60
N LYS A 287 -44.33 18.22 -1.81
CA LYS A 287 -43.32 17.35 -1.20
C LYS A 287 -42.03 17.33 -2.03
N PHE A 288 -40.90 17.17 -1.36
CA PHE A 288 -39.58 17.01 -1.99
C PHE A 288 -39.20 15.52 -2.12
N PRO A 289 -38.37 15.15 -3.10
CA PRO A 289 -37.92 13.76 -3.30
C PRO A 289 -37.14 13.24 -2.10
N SER A 290 -37.67 12.22 -1.44
CA SER A 290 -37.14 11.67 -0.19
C SER A 290 -36.50 10.30 -0.37
N ASN A 291 -37.07 9.46 -1.24
CA ASN A 291 -36.62 8.10 -1.49
C ASN A 291 -36.02 7.94 -2.89
N TYR A 292 -35.35 6.81 -3.12
CA TYR A 292 -34.67 6.51 -4.39
C TYR A 292 -35.64 6.57 -5.59
N ARG A 293 -36.87 6.08 -5.44
CA ARG A 293 -37.88 6.07 -6.51
C ARG A 293 -38.24 7.49 -6.94
N GLU A 294 -38.54 8.36 -5.99
CA GLU A 294 -38.85 9.78 -6.27
C GLU A 294 -37.65 10.52 -6.88
N LYS A 295 -36.43 10.22 -6.41
CA LYS A 295 -35.20 10.77 -7.01
C LYS A 295 -34.98 10.27 -8.43
N LEU A 296 -35.33 9.01 -8.73
CA LEU A 296 -35.28 8.46 -10.09
C LEU A 296 -36.29 9.16 -11.01
N GLU A 297 -37.52 9.37 -10.55
CA GLU A 297 -38.54 10.11 -11.30
C GLU A 297 -38.09 11.54 -11.61
N LEU A 298 -37.44 12.23 -10.67
CA LEU A 298 -36.87 13.54 -10.91
C LEU A 298 -35.77 13.51 -11.98
N ARG A 299 -34.90 12.49 -11.98
CA ARG A 299 -33.87 12.33 -13.02
C ARG A 299 -34.48 12.12 -14.40
N GLU A 300 -35.49 11.26 -14.49
CA GLU A 300 -36.21 11.02 -15.74
C GLU A 300 -36.92 12.30 -16.23
N LEU A 301 -37.45 13.11 -15.32
CA LEU A 301 -38.04 14.41 -15.66
C LEU A 301 -36.98 15.39 -16.20
N ILE A 302 -35.80 15.45 -15.59
CA ILE A 302 -34.68 16.27 -16.09
C ILE A 302 -34.26 15.79 -17.48
N GLN A 303 -34.11 14.47 -17.67
CA GLN A 303 -33.75 13.85 -18.93
C GLN A 303 -34.79 14.15 -20.04
N SER A 304 -36.08 14.13 -19.71
CA SER A 304 -37.17 14.40 -20.68
C SER A 304 -37.17 15.83 -21.23
N LYS A 305 -36.56 16.76 -20.50
CA LYS A 305 -36.43 18.17 -20.89
C LYS A 305 -35.11 18.46 -21.62
N MET A 306 -34.29 17.43 -21.82
CA MET A 306 -32.97 17.56 -22.43
C MET A 306 -33.09 17.46 -23.96
N ASP A 307 -32.97 18.61 -24.65
CA ASP A 307 -32.83 18.65 -26.10
C ASP A 307 -31.35 18.47 -26.52
N GLY A 308 -30.96 17.24 -26.88
CA GLY A 308 -29.59 16.88 -27.31
C GLY A 308 -28.61 16.63 -26.15
N GLU A 309 -27.33 16.40 -26.44
CA GLU A 309 -26.29 16.22 -25.41
C GLU A 309 -25.93 17.58 -24.78
N LYS A 310 -26.32 17.78 -23.52
CA LYS A 310 -26.10 19.03 -22.76
C LYS A 310 -25.49 18.70 -21.39
N GLU A 311 -24.20 18.97 -21.26
CA GLU A 311 -23.37 18.67 -20.09
C GLU A 311 -23.95 19.17 -18.75
N ASN A 312 -24.59 20.35 -18.73
CA ASN A 312 -25.21 20.90 -17.52
C ASN A 312 -26.48 20.15 -17.05
N PHE A 313 -27.20 19.48 -17.94
CA PHE A 313 -28.33 18.61 -17.58
C PHE A 313 -27.84 17.26 -17.04
N GLU A 314 -26.77 16.71 -17.62
CA GLU A 314 -26.14 15.48 -17.14
C GLU A 314 -25.51 15.66 -15.75
N GLU A 315 -24.89 16.82 -15.49
CA GLU A 315 -24.45 17.21 -14.15
C GLU A 315 -25.63 17.31 -13.17
N ALA A 316 -26.75 17.92 -13.57
CA ALA A 316 -27.93 18.02 -12.72
C ALA A 316 -28.50 16.63 -12.35
N ILE A 317 -28.54 15.69 -13.30
CA ILE A 317 -28.99 14.29 -13.08
C ILE A 317 -28.09 13.58 -12.06
N ARG A 318 -26.77 13.74 -12.18
CA ARG A 318 -25.79 13.18 -11.23
C ARG A 318 -25.97 13.80 -9.84
N ALA A 319 -26.18 15.11 -9.78
CA ALA A 319 -26.29 15.86 -8.54
C ALA A 319 -27.57 15.58 -7.72
N VAL A 320 -28.63 14.99 -8.30
CA VAL A 320 -29.88 14.67 -7.59
C VAL A 320 -29.65 13.88 -6.29
N ASN A 321 -28.66 12.98 -6.24
CA ASN A 321 -28.44 12.19 -5.02
C ASN A 321 -27.86 13.01 -3.85
N SER A 322 -27.04 14.02 -4.14
CA SER A 322 -26.24 14.75 -3.15
C SER A 322 -26.72 16.17 -2.85
N SER A 323 -27.74 16.67 -3.56
CA SER A 323 -28.14 18.09 -3.52
C SER A 323 -29.18 18.46 -2.44
N PHE A 324 -29.75 17.49 -1.74
CA PHE A 324 -30.79 17.70 -0.72
C PHE A 324 -30.22 17.66 0.71
N GLY A 325 -30.93 18.21 1.68
CA GLY A 325 -30.55 18.27 3.10
C GLY A 325 -29.72 19.48 3.52
N GLY A 326 -29.60 20.49 2.65
CA GLY A 326 -28.76 21.67 2.89
C GLY A 326 -29.23 22.54 4.07
N GLY A 327 -28.30 22.87 4.97
CA GLY A 327 -28.51 23.81 6.07
C GLY A 327 -29.13 23.20 7.34
N ILE A 328 -29.54 21.93 7.31
CA ILE A 328 -30.10 21.24 8.48
C ILE A 328 -28.96 20.85 9.44
N PRO A 329 -29.01 21.24 10.73
CA PRO A 329 -28.02 20.81 11.71
C PRO A 329 -28.00 19.29 11.86
N SER A 330 -26.80 18.69 11.82
CA SER A 330 -26.63 17.26 12.12
C SER A 330 -26.84 16.98 13.61
N SER A 331 -27.02 15.70 13.98
CA SER A 331 -27.19 15.32 15.40
C SER A 331 -26.00 15.70 16.28
N SER A 332 -24.78 15.68 15.74
CA SER A 332 -23.58 16.12 16.46
C SER A 332 -23.56 17.64 16.69
N VAL A 333 -23.97 18.43 15.69
CA VAL A 333 -24.08 19.89 15.82
C VAL A 333 -25.20 20.25 16.79
N LEU A 334 -26.37 19.59 16.71
CA LEU A 334 -27.46 19.79 17.68
C LEU A 334 -27.01 19.49 19.11
N ALA A 335 -26.26 18.40 19.32
CA ALA A 335 -25.72 18.08 20.63
C ALA A 335 -24.79 19.19 21.18
N ILE A 336 -24.07 19.92 20.32
CA ILE A 336 -23.27 21.08 20.71
C ILE A 336 -24.16 22.28 21.04
N LEU A 337 -25.15 22.58 20.19
CA LEU A 337 -26.05 23.71 20.41
C LEU A 337 -26.88 23.52 21.69
N ASP A 338 -27.30 22.29 21.98
CA ASP A 338 -28.09 21.95 23.17
C ASP A 338 -27.23 21.59 24.40
N ASP A 339 -25.89 21.63 24.30
CA ASP A 339 -25.00 21.43 25.44
C ASP A 339 -25.20 22.55 26.48
N ASP A 340 -25.13 22.18 27.76
CA ASP A 340 -25.26 23.12 28.88
C ASP A 340 -24.29 24.31 28.78
N ARG A 341 -23.08 24.10 28.24
CA ARG A 341 -22.08 25.17 28.06
C ARG A 341 -22.43 26.14 26.94
N CYS A 342 -23.21 25.71 25.95
CA CYS A 342 -23.78 26.57 24.93
C CYS A 342 -25.00 27.31 25.47
N VAL A 343 -25.91 26.60 26.13
CA VAL A 343 -27.16 27.19 26.64
C VAL A 343 -26.87 28.20 27.76
N ASN A 344 -26.01 27.84 28.70
CA ASN A 344 -25.71 28.60 29.92
C ASN A 344 -24.29 29.19 29.88
N VAL A 345 -24.03 30.06 28.90
CA VAL A 345 -22.77 30.80 28.81
C VAL A 345 -22.54 31.68 30.05
N ASN A 346 -21.30 31.72 30.53
CA ASN A 346 -20.91 32.45 31.73
C ASN A 346 -19.51 33.10 31.55
N LYS A 347 -18.98 33.71 32.61
CA LYS A 347 -17.69 34.45 32.55
C LYS A 347 -16.48 33.55 32.23
N GLU A 348 -16.57 32.25 32.48
CA GLU A 348 -15.52 31.26 32.22
C GLU A 348 -15.62 30.67 30.80
N SER A 349 -16.75 30.86 30.10
CA SER A 349 -16.93 30.38 28.73
C SER A 349 -15.86 30.92 27.77
N ASN A 350 -15.32 30.02 26.94
CA ASN A 350 -14.35 30.35 25.89
C ASN A 350 -15.07 30.96 24.66
N ALA A 351 -14.27 31.45 23.70
CA ALA A 351 -14.80 32.07 22.48
C ALA A 351 -15.70 31.13 21.67
N PHE A 352 -15.34 29.85 21.59
CA PHE A 352 -16.12 28.83 20.86
C PHE A 352 -17.56 28.73 21.40
N TRP A 353 -17.73 28.57 22.71
CA TRP A 353 -19.06 28.42 23.31
C TRP A 353 -19.92 29.68 23.18
N ILE A 354 -19.29 30.86 23.22
CA ILE A 354 -19.99 32.13 22.99
C ILE A 354 -20.47 32.25 21.53
N MET A 355 -19.65 31.83 20.56
CA MET A 355 -20.04 31.77 19.15
C MET A 355 -21.10 30.69 18.90
N ALA A 356 -20.99 29.52 19.54
CA ALA A 356 -22.00 28.45 19.47
C ALA A 356 -23.35 28.91 20.02
N ARG A 357 -23.37 29.68 21.13
CA ARG A 357 -24.59 30.28 21.66
C ARG A 357 -25.20 31.29 20.69
N ALA A 358 -24.37 32.16 20.11
CA ALA A 358 -24.83 33.12 19.09
C ALA A 358 -25.38 32.42 17.84
N LEU A 359 -24.77 31.31 17.44
CA LEU A 359 -25.23 30.44 16.36
C LEU A 359 -26.57 29.78 16.71
N LYS A 360 -26.73 29.22 17.92
CA LYS A 360 -28.00 28.66 18.39
C LYS A 360 -29.11 29.69 18.32
N ASP A 361 -28.84 30.90 18.83
CA ASP A 361 -29.82 31.98 18.80
C ASP A 361 -30.19 32.36 17.35
N PHE A 362 -29.24 32.34 16.41
CA PHE A 362 -29.55 32.53 14.99
C PHE A 362 -30.45 31.39 14.47
N VAL A 363 -30.10 30.13 14.74
CA VAL A 363 -30.87 28.95 14.29
C VAL A 363 -32.31 29.00 14.81
N ASP A 364 -32.50 29.34 16.10
CA ASP A 364 -33.81 29.39 16.74
C ASP A 364 -34.67 30.59 16.27
N ASN A 365 -34.04 31.64 15.74
CA ASN A 365 -34.72 32.87 15.30
C ASN A 365 -34.61 33.06 13.78
N GLU A 366 -33.58 33.73 13.29
CA GLU A 366 -33.47 34.13 11.87
C GLU A 366 -33.30 32.94 10.90
N GLY A 367 -32.64 31.88 11.35
CA GLY A 367 -32.38 30.66 10.58
C GLY A 367 -33.59 29.72 10.46
N ASN A 368 -34.63 29.89 11.28
CA ASN A 368 -35.83 29.03 11.32
C ASN A 368 -35.49 27.52 11.37
N GLY A 369 -34.56 27.14 12.24
CA GLY A 369 -34.08 25.76 12.38
C GLY A 369 -32.92 25.37 11.44
N LEU A 370 -32.49 26.28 10.56
CA LEU A 370 -31.35 26.07 9.66
C LEU A 370 -30.11 26.84 10.15
N LEU A 371 -28.94 26.29 9.84
CA LEU A 371 -27.65 26.96 10.03
C LEU A 371 -27.51 28.18 9.09
N PRO A 372 -26.55 29.08 9.33
CA PRO A 372 -26.13 30.10 8.38
C PRO A 372 -25.70 29.51 7.04
N VAL A 373 -25.92 30.23 5.93
CA VAL A 373 -25.43 29.80 4.61
C VAL A 373 -23.90 29.90 4.56
N PRO A 374 -23.16 28.86 4.12
CA PRO A 374 -21.69 28.89 4.12
C PRO A 374 -21.09 29.80 3.04
N GLY A 375 -21.85 30.10 1.99
CA GLY A 375 -21.43 31.01 0.91
C GLY A 375 -20.48 30.38 -0.12
N VAL A 376 -20.33 29.06 -0.10
CA VAL A 376 -19.47 28.27 -1.00
C VAL A 376 -20.36 27.40 -1.90
N LEU A 377 -20.04 27.38 -3.20
CA LEU A 377 -20.70 26.52 -4.18
C LEU A 377 -19.66 25.59 -4.83
N PRO A 378 -20.06 24.37 -5.23
CA PRO A 378 -19.21 23.50 -6.02
C PRO A 378 -19.00 24.08 -7.42
N ASP A 379 -17.96 23.61 -8.11
CA ASP A 379 -17.76 23.94 -9.52
C ASP A 379 -18.91 23.37 -10.37
N MET A 380 -19.28 24.10 -11.42
CA MET A 380 -20.42 23.77 -12.27
C MET A 380 -20.12 24.18 -13.71
N THR A 381 -20.49 23.33 -14.67
CA THR A 381 -20.37 23.69 -16.09
C THR A 381 -21.37 24.81 -16.44
N ALA A 382 -20.86 26.03 -16.63
CA ALA A 382 -21.63 27.23 -16.92
C ALA A 382 -20.77 28.32 -17.59
N ASP A 383 -21.41 29.35 -18.14
CA ASP A 383 -20.68 30.57 -18.48
C ASP A 383 -20.26 31.33 -17.21
N THR A 384 -19.14 32.05 -17.33
CA THR A 384 -18.50 32.76 -16.22
C THR A 384 -19.42 33.77 -15.55
N ASN A 385 -20.27 34.49 -16.31
CA ASN A 385 -21.14 35.53 -15.75
C ASN A 385 -22.30 34.91 -14.96
N SER A 386 -22.92 33.85 -15.50
CA SER A 386 -23.99 33.13 -14.82
C SER A 386 -23.51 32.48 -13.52
N TYR A 387 -22.34 31.84 -13.52
CA TYR A 387 -21.75 31.24 -12.31
C TYR A 387 -21.38 32.30 -11.26
N ILE A 388 -20.71 33.39 -11.66
CA ILE A 388 -20.32 34.48 -10.72
C ILE A 388 -21.56 35.16 -10.13
N SER A 389 -22.61 35.35 -10.94
CA SER A 389 -23.87 35.95 -10.48
C SER A 389 -24.51 35.08 -9.38
N LEU A 390 -24.64 33.77 -9.62
CA LEU A 390 -25.14 32.81 -8.63
C LEU A 390 -24.24 32.76 -7.38
N GLN A 391 -22.92 32.71 -7.54
CA GLN A 391 -21.97 32.71 -6.43
C GLN A 391 -22.09 33.99 -5.57
N THR A 392 -22.35 35.14 -6.19
CA THR A 392 -22.54 36.42 -5.49
C THR A 392 -23.78 36.41 -4.61
N VAL A 393 -24.86 35.75 -5.05
CA VAL A 393 -26.09 35.58 -4.26
C VAL A 393 -25.81 34.81 -2.96
N TYR A 394 -25.09 33.68 -3.05
CA TYR A 394 -24.70 32.88 -1.87
C TYR A 394 -23.74 33.62 -0.94
N ARG A 395 -22.72 34.30 -1.48
CA ARG A 395 -21.77 35.09 -0.69
C ARG A 395 -22.46 36.24 0.05
N SER A 396 -23.41 36.90 -0.59
CA SER A 396 -24.16 38.01 0.01
C SER A 396 -25.03 37.52 1.17
N GLN A 397 -25.70 36.37 1.01
CA GLN A 397 -26.48 35.75 2.08
C GLN A 397 -25.58 35.32 3.24
N ALA A 398 -24.46 34.64 2.96
CA ALA A 398 -23.50 34.22 3.99
C ALA A 398 -22.94 35.39 4.81
N ALA A 399 -22.62 36.51 4.14
CA ALA A 399 -22.17 37.72 4.82
C ALA A 399 -23.27 38.34 5.71
N HIS A 400 -24.52 38.30 5.25
CA HIS A 400 -25.66 38.79 6.02
C HIS A 400 -25.92 37.93 7.27
N ASP A 401 -25.92 36.60 7.13
CA ASP A 401 -26.12 35.66 8.23
C ASP A 401 -25.00 35.81 9.27
N ALA A 402 -23.74 35.87 8.83
CA ALA A 402 -22.59 36.05 9.70
C ALA A 402 -22.62 37.38 10.49
N GLU A 403 -23.11 38.47 9.89
CA GLU A 403 -23.28 39.76 10.58
C GLU A 403 -24.35 39.70 11.69
N ILE A 404 -25.40 38.90 11.51
CA ILE A 404 -26.40 38.67 12.57
C ILE A 404 -25.74 37.90 13.72
N VAL A 405 -25.05 36.80 13.43
CA VAL A 405 -24.35 35.99 14.45
C VAL A 405 -23.30 36.83 15.18
N PHE A 406 -22.55 37.68 14.47
CA PHE A 406 -21.53 38.54 15.05
C PHE A 406 -22.12 39.57 16.02
N ARG A 407 -23.24 40.21 15.66
CA ARG A 407 -23.95 41.14 16.56
C ARG A 407 -24.41 40.44 17.84
N ARG A 408 -24.91 39.20 17.74
CA ARG A 408 -25.31 38.38 18.89
C ARG A 408 -24.10 38.02 19.76
N ALA A 409 -23.00 37.55 19.18
CA ALA A 409 -21.77 37.24 19.90
C ALA A 409 -21.22 38.48 20.65
N ARG A 410 -21.24 39.66 20.02
CA ARG A 410 -20.84 40.91 20.68
C ARG A 410 -21.76 41.33 21.82
N GLN A 411 -23.05 41.06 21.72
CA GLN A 411 -23.98 41.30 22.82
C GLN A 411 -23.64 40.39 24.01
N LEU A 412 -23.43 39.09 23.77
CA LEU A 412 -23.02 38.13 24.80
C LEU A 412 -21.70 38.53 25.47
N LEU A 413 -20.70 38.98 24.71
CA LEU A 413 -19.43 39.48 25.29
C LEU A 413 -19.66 40.65 26.26
N LYS A 414 -20.56 41.58 25.93
CA LYS A 414 -20.90 42.72 26.80
C LYS A 414 -21.61 42.25 28.07
N GLU A 415 -22.56 41.33 27.95
CA GLU A 415 -23.31 40.77 29.09
C GLU A 415 -22.39 39.98 30.04
N LEU A 416 -21.40 39.28 29.48
CA LEU A 416 -20.40 38.51 30.23
C LEU A 416 -19.23 39.35 30.74
N ASN A 417 -19.17 40.65 30.42
CA ASN A 417 -18.07 41.55 30.72
C ASN A 417 -16.70 41.05 30.21
N LYS A 418 -16.67 40.50 29.00
CA LYS A 418 -15.45 40.07 28.30
C LYS A 418 -14.98 41.14 27.29
N PRO A 419 -13.69 41.14 26.92
CA PRO A 419 -13.14 42.08 25.93
C PRO A 419 -13.87 41.97 24.58
N ASN A 420 -14.13 43.11 23.93
CA ASN A 420 -14.85 43.15 22.63
C ASN A 420 -14.00 42.61 21.46
N ASP A 421 -12.69 42.55 21.64
CA ASP A 421 -11.69 42.06 20.69
C ASP A 421 -11.43 40.55 20.83
N LEU A 422 -12.03 39.88 21.82
CA LEU A 422 -11.91 38.43 22.01
C LEU A 422 -12.48 37.63 20.82
N ILE A 423 -13.53 38.13 20.17
CA ILE A 423 -14.15 37.50 19.01
C ILE A 423 -14.23 38.56 17.90
N THR A 424 -13.52 38.33 16.80
CA THR A 424 -13.52 39.22 15.65
C THR A 424 -14.60 38.83 14.64
N GLU A 425 -14.90 39.74 13.71
CA GLU A 425 -15.81 39.45 12.61
C GLU A 425 -15.27 38.32 11.71
N LYS A 426 -13.94 38.23 11.58
CA LYS A 426 -13.27 37.16 10.82
C LYS A 426 -13.53 35.79 11.45
N ASP A 427 -13.46 35.70 12.77
CA ASP A 427 -13.70 34.46 13.52
C ASP A 427 -15.14 33.98 13.34
N VAL A 428 -16.11 34.90 13.44
CA VAL A 428 -17.53 34.56 13.25
C VAL A 428 -17.83 34.17 11.81
N ARG A 429 -17.26 34.85 10.82
CA ARG A 429 -17.43 34.46 9.40
C ARG A 429 -16.89 33.05 9.15
N LEU A 430 -15.74 32.71 9.73
CA LEU A 430 -15.18 31.36 9.68
C LEU A 430 -16.11 30.34 10.38
N PHE A 431 -16.56 30.68 11.59
CA PHE A 431 -17.46 29.84 12.38
C PHE A 431 -18.78 29.56 11.67
N CYS A 432 -19.40 30.56 11.06
CA CYS A 432 -20.62 30.42 10.27
C CYS A 432 -20.40 29.57 9.01
N ARG A 433 -19.26 29.75 8.32
CA ARG A 433 -18.91 28.96 7.14
C ARG A 433 -18.79 27.47 7.46
N GLU A 434 -18.25 27.14 8.63
CA GLU A 434 -18.05 25.75 9.07
C GLU A 434 -19.08 25.28 10.10
N ALA A 435 -20.21 26.00 10.26
CA ALA A 435 -21.21 25.72 11.28
C ALA A 435 -21.77 24.29 11.23
N ALA A 436 -21.84 23.69 10.04
CA ALA A 436 -22.29 22.31 9.85
C ALA A 436 -21.25 21.25 10.28
N ASN A 437 -20.00 21.68 10.45
CA ASN A 437 -18.83 20.84 10.63
C ASN A 437 -18.13 21.06 11.98
N ILE A 438 -18.67 21.91 12.86
CA ILE A 438 -18.11 22.13 14.19
C ILE A 438 -18.17 20.83 15.01
N ALA A 439 -17.15 20.60 15.83
CA ALA A 439 -17.04 19.40 16.65
C ALA A 439 -16.43 19.72 18.01
N ILE A 440 -16.65 18.82 18.98
CA ILE A 440 -16.05 18.92 20.30
C ILE A 440 -15.50 17.55 20.68
N VAL A 441 -14.26 17.51 21.13
CA VAL A 441 -13.62 16.30 21.64
C VAL A 441 -13.42 16.45 23.15
N ARG A 442 -13.96 15.51 23.94
CA ARG A 442 -13.77 15.47 25.40
C ARG A 442 -12.95 14.24 25.75
N GLY A 443 -11.76 14.44 26.28
CA GLY A 443 -10.88 13.36 26.71
C GLY A 443 -11.10 12.97 28.17
N SER A 444 -10.26 12.05 28.63
CA SER A 444 -10.20 11.62 30.03
C SER A 444 -8.81 11.90 30.61
N LYS A 445 -8.76 12.05 31.94
CA LYS A 445 -7.53 12.21 32.68
C LYS A 445 -6.78 10.88 32.74
N ILE A 446 -5.51 10.89 32.35
CA ILE A 446 -4.67 9.68 32.29
C ILE A 446 -4.46 9.07 33.68
N ALA A 447 -4.32 9.90 34.73
CA ALA A 447 -4.15 9.44 36.09
C ALA A 447 -5.26 8.49 36.57
N ASP A 448 -6.51 8.72 36.14
CA ASP A 448 -7.65 7.88 36.55
C ASP A 448 -7.52 6.45 36.00
N GLU A 449 -6.78 6.24 34.91
CA GLU A 449 -6.51 4.91 34.34
C GLU A 449 -5.60 4.06 35.24
N PHE A 450 -4.93 4.65 36.22
CA PHE A 450 -4.08 3.95 37.19
C PHE A 450 -4.82 3.61 38.48
N ASP A 451 -6.07 4.05 38.63
CA ASP A 451 -6.88 3.73 39.81
C ASP A 451 -7.40 2.29 39.79
N LYS A 452 -7.44 1.67 40.98
CA LYS A 452 -7.95 0.30 41.18
C LYS A 452 -9.43 0.16 40.80
N GLY A 453 -10.19 1.25 40.87
CA GLY A 453 -11.62 1.31 40.53
C GLY A 453 -11.89 2.00 39.20
N TYR A 454 -11.03 1.80 38.20
CA TYR A 454 -11.15 2.48 36.91
C TYR A 454 -12.53 2.27 36.29
N GLN A 455 -13.30 3.35 36.18
CA GLN A 455 -14.73 3.31 35.80
C GLN A 455 -14.97 2.76 34.39
N ARG A 456 -13.96 2.81 33.52
CA ARG A 456 -14.02 2.30 32.13
C ARG A 456 -13.35 0.93 31.95
N ALA A 457 -13.13 0.18 33.03
CA ALA A 457 -12.61 -1.19 32.96
C ALA A 457 -13.46 -2.11 32.05
N SER A 458 -14.76 -1.86 31.92
CA SER A 458 -15.65 -2.56 30.99
C SER A 458 -15.23 -2.43 29.52
N HIS A 459 -14.69 -1.29 29.11
CA HIS A 459 -14.16 -1.11 27.74
C HIS A 459 -12.88 -1.92 27.52
N ILE A 460 -12.03 -2.04 28.53
CA ILE A 460 -10.83 -2.89 28.48
C ILE A 460 -11.24 -4.36 28.37
N ALA A 461 -12.26 -4.78 29.14
CA ALA A 461 -12.78 -6.15 29.08
C ALA A 461 -13.31 -6.51 27.69
N SER A 462 -14.18 -5.66 27.12
CA SER A 462 -14.69 -5.83 25.75
C SER A 462 -13.55 -5.88 24.72
N GLY A 463 -12.56 -4.99 24.85
CA GLY A 463 -11.39 -4.99 23.99
C GLY A 463 -10.49 -6.21 24.13
N LEU A 464 -10.49 -6.92 25.25
CA LEU A 464 -9.73 -8.16 25.42
C LEU A 464 -10.45 -9.38 24.82
N GLU A 465 -11.78 -9.32 24.71
CA GLU A 465 -12.59 -10.37 24.09
C GLU A 465 -12.52 -10.32 22.55
N THR A 466 -12.15 -9.18 21.97
CA THR A 466 -12.01 -9.01 20.51
C THR A 466 -10.64 -9.52 20.00
N PRO A 467 -10.58 -10.57 19.14
CA PRO A 467 -9.31 -11.19 18.72
C PRO A 467 -8.34 -10.28 17.94
N SER A 468 -8.83 -9.20 17.33
CA SER A 468 -8.02 -8.23 16.56
C SER A 468 -7.58 -7.01 17.37
N SER A 469 -8.01 -6.92 18.63
CA SER A 469 -7.76 -5.75 19.47
C SER A 469 -6.35 -5.75 20.03
N LEU A 470 -5.78 -4.56 20.12
CA LEU A 470 -4.46 -4.33 20.71
C LEU A 470 -4.53 -4.07 22.22
N MET A 471 -5.70 -4.21 22.84
CA MET A 471 -5.88 -3.92 24.28
C MET A 471 -4.92 -4.72 25.17
N GLY A 472 -4.66 -5.99 24.86
CA GLY A 472 -3.68 -6.78 25.60
C GLY A 472 -2.26 -6.20 25.54
N HIS A 473 -1.87 -5.58 24.43
CA HIS A 473 -0.56 -4.94 24.28
C HIS A 473 -0.48 -3.66 25.14
N TYR A 474 -1.56 -2.89 25.24
CA TYR A 474 -1.62 -1.71 26.12
C TYR A 474 -1.45 -2.10 27.58
N ILE A 475 -2.15 -3.15 28.03
CA ILE A 475 -2.00 -3.65 29.40
C ILE A 475 -0.55 -4.08 29.65
N MET A 476 0.15 -4.64 28.65
CA MET A 476 1.56 -5.01 28.80
C MET A 476 2.48 -3.81 28.88
N LEU A 477 2.25 -2.77 28.09
CA LEU A 477 3.02 -1.53 28.18
C LEU A 477 2.79 -0.83 29.53
N ARG A 478 1.58 -0.91 30.08
CA ARG A 478 1.30 -0.44 31.45
C ARG A 478 1.98 -1.29 32.51
N ALA A 479 2.00 -2.61 32.34
CA ALA A 479 2.72 -3.51 33.23
C ALA A 479 4.24 -3.28 33.17
N LEU A 480 4.78 -2.89 32.01
CA LEU A 480 6.16 -2.46 31.83
C LEU A 480 6.47 -1.19 32.62
N ASP A 481 5.61 -0.17 32.56
CA ASP A 481 5.79 1.07 33.33
C ASP A 481 5.82 0.78 34.84
N ARG A 482 4.94 -0.10 35.30
CA ARG A 482 4.89 -0.57 36.69
C ARG A 482 6.12 -1.40 37.07
N PHE A 483 6.58 -2.27 36.18
CA PHE A 483 7.78 -3.06 36.38
C PHE A 483 9.00 -2.16 36.59
N GLN A 484 9.18 -1.16 35.72
CA GLN A 484 10.28 -0.21 35.83
C GLN A 484 10.22 0.57 37.15
N ALA A 485 9.03 0.93 37.62
CA ALA A 485 8.84 1.59 38.91
C ALA A 485 9.16 0.69 40.12
N ASP A 486 8.77 -0.59 40.07
CA ASP A 486 8.94 -1.54 41.18
C ASP A 486 10.38 -2.08 41.29
N TYR A 487 11.05 -2.30 40.15
CA TYR A 487 12.36 -2.97 40.10
C TYR A 487 13.53 -2.04 39.73
N GLY A 488 13.26 -0.84 39.21
CA GLY A 488 14.30 0.13 38.81
C GLY A 488 15.08 -0.23 37.54
N CYS A 489 14.68 -1.29 36.83
CA CYS A 489 15.26 -1.72 35.56
C CYS A 489 14.15 -2.08 34.55
N VAL A 490 14.52 -2.27 33.28
CA VAL A 490 13.58 -2.75 32.26
C VAL A 490 13.57 -4.29 32.21
N PRO A 491 12.41 -4.92 31.98
CA PRO A 491 12.31 -6.38 31.97
C PRO A 491 13.10 -6.95 30.79
N GLY A 492 13.91 -7.99 31.05
CA GLY A 492 14.73 -8.65 30.03
C GLY A 492 16.16 -8.14 29.87
N GLU A 493 16.54 -7.09 30.62
CA GLU A 493 17.90 -6.54 30.62
C GLU A 493 18.93 -7.49 31.26
N SER A 494 18.51 -8.34 32.20
CA SER A 494 19.41 -9.22 32.97
C SER A 494 18.92 -10.67 33.10
N GLU A 495 17.62 -10.92 33.33
CA GLU A 495 17.07 -12.27 33.56
C GLU A 495 15.73 -12.49 32.82
N ALA A 496 15.77 -12.67 31.50
CA ALA A 496 14.57 -12.72 30.65
C ALA A 496 13.48 -13.72 31.08
N GLU A 497 13.83 -14.92 31.56
CA GLU A 497 12.84 -15.92 31.99
C GLU A 497 12.15 -15.55 33.33
N SER A 498 12.91 -15.02 34.29
CA SER A 498 12.36 -14.62 35.60
C SER A 498 11.52 -13.35 35.45
N ASP A 499 11.96 -12.41 34.61
CA ASP A 499 11.26 -11.17 34.31
C ASP A 499 9.96 -11.40 33.54
N THR A 500 9.91 -12.37 32.63
CA THR A 500 8.66 -12.76 31.95
C THR A 500 7.58 -13.17 32.95
N THR A 501 7.95 -13.94 33.97
CA THR A 501 7.01 -14.37 35.02
C THR A 501 6.55 -13.18 35.87
N ARG A 502 7.47 -12.28 36.20
CA ARG A 502 7.20 -11.07 36.99
C ARG A 502 6.25 -10.12 36.27
N ILE A 503 6.52 -9.77 35.00
CA ILE A 503 5.66 -8.85 34.23
C ILE A 503 4.27 -9.45 33.99
N LYS A 504 4.19 -10.76 33.71
CA LYS A 504 2.92 -11.49 33.61
C LYS A 504 2.13 -11.42 34.92
N SER A 505 2.79 -11.56 36.07
CA SER A 505 2.16 -11.44 37.38
C SER A 505 1.63 -10.02 37.62
N LEU A 506 2.40 -8.98 37.28
CA LEU A 506 1.96 -7.59 37.38
C LEU A 506 0.73 -7.33 36.52
N ALA A 507 0.76 -7.77 35.27
CA ALA A 507 -0.38 -7.65 34.35
C ALA A 507 -1.63 -8.38 34.85
N GLY A 508 -1.49 -9.63 35.30
CA GLY A 508 -2.60 -10.41 35.85
C GLY A 508 -3.19 -9.78 37.10
N LYS A 509 -2.35 -9.16 37.94
CA LYS A 509 -2.80 -8.39 39.10
C LYS A 509 -3.63 -7.16 38.68
N MET A 510 -3.22 -6.42 37.65
CA MET A 510 -3.99 -5.27 37.13
C MET A 510 -5.37 -5.69 36.61
N ILE A 511 -5.42 -6.75 35.80
CA ILE A 511 -6.67 -7.32 35.28
C ILE A 511 -7.61 -7.72 36.43
N SER A 512 -7.05 -8.34 37.47
CA SER A 512 -7.79 -8.74 38.67
C SER A 512 -8.30 -7.54 39.49
N GLU A 513 -7.46 -6.50 39.64
CA GLU A 513 -7.83 -5.25 40.32
C GLU A 513 -9.00 -4.55 39.61
N TRP A 514 -9.06 -4.64 38.27
CA TRP A 514 -10.17 -4.11 37.47
C TRP A 514 -11.41 -5.02 37.38
N GLY A 515 -11.37 -6.21 38.00
CA GLY A 515 -12.49 -7.16 37.97
C GLY A 515 -12.72 -7.82 36.59
N ILE A 516 -11.70 -7.89 35.75
CA ILE A 516 -11.78 -8.48 34.41
C ILE A 516 -11.42 -9.97 34.48
N GLY A 517 -12.27 -10.84 33.91
CA GLY A 517 -12.08 -12.30 33.94
C GLY A 517 -11.26 -12.88 32.77
N THR A 518 -11.05 -12.10 31.71
CA THR A 518 -10.39 -12.57 30.47
C THR A 518 -8.87 -12.63 30.65
N PRO A 519 -8.23 -13.79 30.47
CA PRO A 519 -6.78 -13.92 30.62
C PRO A 519 -6.04 -13.27 29.45
N LEU A 520 -4.84 -12.78 29.72
CA LEU A 520 -3.96 -12.17 28.72
C LEU A 520 -3.10 -13.25 28.02
N ASN A 521 -2.76 -13.05 26.75
CA ASN A 521 -1.85 -13.95 26.04
C ASN A 521 -0.43 -13.87 26.61
N ASP A 522 0.10 -15.00 27.06
CA ASP A 522 1.45 -15.17 27.60
C ASP A 522 2.56 -14.73 26.62
N ASP A 523 2.33 -14.87 25.31
CA ASP A 523 3.29 -14.47 24.28
C ASP A 523 3.67 -12.98 24.38
N LEU A 524 2.74 -12.14 24.86
CA LEU A 524 2.98 -10.69 24.98
C LEU A 524 4.02 -10.39 26.07
N ALA A 525 4.01 -11.13 27.18
CA ALA A 525 5.00 -10.97 28.24
C ALA A 525 6.39 -11.39 27.76
N HIS A 526 6.48 -12.48 27.01
CA HIS A 526 7.73 -12.92 26.38
C HIS A 526 8.29 -11.88 25.42
N GLU A 527 7.45 -11.31 24.56
CA GLU A 527 7.89 -10.36 23.53
C GLU A 527 8.35 -9.03 24.15
N ILE A 528 7.68 -8.52 25.20
CA ILE A 528 8.15 -7.33 25.94
C ILE A 528 9.51 -7.57 26.59
N CYS A 529 9.70 -8.72 27.25
CA CYS A 529 11.00 -9.06 27.86
C CYS A 529 12.07 -9.25 26.79
N ARG A 530 11.72 -9.81 25.63
CA ARG A 530 12.64 -9.95 24.49
C ARG A 530 13.12 -8.59 23.96
N TYR A 531 12.26 -7.56 23.98
CA TYR A 531 12.66 -6.23 23.55
C TYR A 531 13.62 -5.54 24.52
N GLY A 532 13.64 -5.92 25.79
CA GLY A 532 14.64 -5.40 26.75
C GLY A 532 14.64 -3.88 26.88
N GLY A 533 13.50 -3.21 26.67
CA GLY A 533 13.41 -1.75 26.67
C GLY A 533 13.98 -1.03 25.45
N ALA A 534 14.45 -1.76 24.43
CA ALA A 534 15.09 -1.16 23.25
C ALA A 534 14.15 -0.23 22.48
N GLU A 535 14.62 0.97 22.15
CA GLU A 535 13.92 1.92 21.30
C GLU A 535 14.41 1.80 19.85
N ILE A 536 13.55 1.30 18.95
CA ILE A 536 13.90 1.15 17.53
C ILE A 536 13.58 2.44 16.79
N HIS A 537 14.59 3.06 16.17
CA HIS A 537 14.46 4.35 15.47
C HIS A 537 13.30 4.38 14.46
N SER A 538 13.10 3.35 13.64
CA SER A 538 12.03 3.32 12.64
C SER A 538 10.62 3.37 13.25
N ILE A 539 10.43 2.73 14.42
CA ILE A 539 9.17 2.75 15.16
C ILE A 539 8.97 4.11 15.80
N SER A 540 10.03 4.68 16.38
CA SER A 540 10.04 6.02 16.94
C SER A 540 9.80 7.11 15.89
N ALA A 541 10.32 6.96 14.68
CA ALA A 541 10.10 7.88 13.57
C ALA A 541 8.66 7.80 13.05
N TYR A 542 8.11 6.58 12.88
CA TYR A 542 6.71 6.39 12.50
C TYR A 542 5.77 7.02 13.52
N LEU A 543 5.92 6.65 14.80
CA LEU A 543 5.08 7.15 15.88
C LEU A 543 5.29 8.66 16.09
N GLY A 544 6.52 9.15 15.92
CA GLY A 544 6.86 10.56 16.01
C GLY A 544 6.14 11.40 14.95
N GLY A 545 6.06 10.92 13.71
CA GLY A 545 5.27 11.55 12.66
C GLY A 545 3.77 11.59 12.97
N CYS A 546 3.21 10.49 13.51
CA CYS A 546 1.82 10.45 13.94
C CYS A 546 1.52 11.48 15.04
N ILE A 547 2.33 11.48 16.11
CA ILE A 547 2.13 12.40 17.24
C ILE A 547 2.36 13.85 16.81
N ALA A 548 3.35 14.14 15.97
CA ALA A 548 3.58 15.49 15.48
C ALA A 548 2.36 16.04 14.73
N HIS A 549 1.69 15.20 13.93
CA HIS A 549 0.46 15.61 13.27
C HIS A 549 -0.69 15.84 14.24
N GLU A 550 -0.82 15.02 15.29
CA GLU A 550 -1.79 15.24 16.37
C GLU A 550 -1.49 16.51 17.19
N LEU A 551 -0.22 16.87 17.37
CA LEU A 551 0.16 18.14 17.97
C LEU A 551 -0.28 19.31 17.09
N ILE A 552 0.03 19.24 15.79
CA ILE A 552 -0.42 20.26 14.83
C ILE A 552 -1.93 20.36 14.89
N LYS A 553 -2.68 19.26 14.97
CA LYS A 553 -4.12 19.30 15.18
C LYS A 553 -4.52 20.00 16.49
N LEU A 554 -3.92 19.63 17.62
CA LEU A 554 -4.22 20.30 18.90
C LEU A 554 -4.00 21.81 18.84
N MET A 555 -3.02 22.27 18.05
CA MET A 555 -2.69 23.69 17.91
C MET A 555 -3.49 24.38 16.80
N SER A 556 -3.53 23.83 15.58
CA SER A 556 -4.07 24.45 14.36
C SER A 556 -5.37 23.84 13.84
N TYR A 557 -5.65 22.55 14.07
CA TYR A 557 -6.87 21.83 13.63
C TYR A 557 -7.40 20.91 14.69
N ALA A 558 -8.36 21.34 15.48
CA ALA A 558 -8.94 20.39 16.40
C ALA A 558 -9.47 19.15 15.63
N SER A 559 -9.07 17.95 16.04
CA SER A 559 -9.38 16.71 15.32
C SER A 559 -9.71 15.55 16.26
N PHE A 560 -10.70 14.80 15.78
CA PHE A 560 -11.22 13.46 16.05
C PHE A 560 -11.67 12.99 17.45
N ASP A 561 -13.01 13.01 17.57
CA ASP A 561 -14.00 12.05 18.05
C ASP A 561 -13.67 11.07 19.19
N ASN A 562 -14.28 11.36 20.34
CA ASN A 562 -14.56 10.39 21.40
C ASN A 562 -16.02 10.59 21.87
N SER A 563 -17.00 10.50 20.95
CA SER A 563 -18.42 10.51 21.33
C SER A 563 -19.33 9.86 20.29
N ALA A 564 -19.55 8.54 20.43
CA ALA A 564 -20.79 7.90 20.02
C ALA A 564 -21.65 7.62 21.26
N THR A 565 -22.26 8.66 21.82
CA THR A 565 -23.43 8.52 22.70
C THR A 565 -24.55 9.35 22.11
N GLY A 566 -25.40 8.70 21.34
CA GLY A 566 -26.61 9.25 20.76
C GLY A 566 -27.50 8.11 20.30
N ASN A 567 -28.49 7.75 21.12
CA ASN A 567 -29.53 6.78 20.79
C ASN A 567 -30.24 7.18 19.50
N SER A 568 -30.03 6.41 18.44
CA SER A 568 -30.89 6.41 17.26
C SER A 568 -30.90 5.00 16.66
N ASN A 569 -31.64 4.06 17.26
CA ASN A 569 -31.90 2.70 16.76
C ASN A 569 -30.79 2.11 15.86
N ILE A 570 -29.57 2.08 16.38
CA ILE A 570 -28.44 1.41 15.76
C ILE A 570 -28.60 -0.06 16.14
N THR A 571 -28.69 -0.94 15.16
CA THR A 571 -28.52 -2.38 15.36
C THR A 571 -27.23 -2.58 16.16
N THR A 572 -27.35 -3.07 17.39
CA THR A 572 -26.19 -3.35 18.22
C THR A 572 -25.27 -4.34 17.49
N GLU A 573 -23.97 -4.40 17.78
CA GLU A 573 -23.10 -5.43 17.20
C GLU A 573 -23.70 -6.84 17.43
N ALA A 574 -24.38 -7.06 18.57
CA ALA A 574 -25.16 -8.26 18.82
C ALA A 574 -26.30 -8.49 17.81
N ASP A 575 -27.04 -7.44 17.42
CA ASP A 575 -28.08 -7.51 16.39
C ASP A 575 -27.47 -7.73 14.99
N PHE A 576 -26.34 -7.09 14.67
CA PHE A 576 -25.62 -7.35 13.42
C PHE A 576 -25.13 -8.80 13.36
N GLN A 577 -24.54 -9.31 14.43
CA GLN A 577 -24.09 -10.70 14.50
C GLN A 577 -25.28 -11.65 14.34
N LYS A 578 -26.41 -11.39 15.01
CA LYS A 578 -27.64 -12.19 14.90
C LYS A 578 -28.21 -12.17 13.48
N THR A 579 -28.38 -10.99 12.88
CA THR A 579 -28.90 -10.85 11.51
C THR A 579 -27.92 -11.42 10.49
N SER A 580 -26.61 -11.24 10.66
CA SER A 580 -25.59 -11.84 9.79
C SER A 580 -25.62 -13.37 9.84
N GLN A 581 -25.83 -13.97 11.01
CA GLN A 581 -25.98 -15.42 11.15
C GLN A 581 -27.27 -15.93 10.48
N ILE A 582 -28.37 -15.16 10.58
CA ILE A 582 -29.61 -15.47 9.87
C ILE A 582 -29.37 -15.41 8.35
N VAL A 583 -28.70 -14.37 7.85
CA VAL A 583 -28.36 -14.23 6.42
C VAL A 583 -27.47 -15.37 5.93
N VAL A 584 -26.43 -15.76 6.68
CA VAL A 584 -25.59 -16.94 6.35
C VAL A 584 -26.45 -18.21 6.26
N ALA A 585 -27.32 -18.44 7.25
CA ALA A 585 -28.19 -19.61 7.27
C ALA A 585 -29.17 -19.61 6.08
N SER A 586 -29.72 -18.44 5.73
CA SER A 586 -30.59 -18.26 4.57
C SER A 586 -29.85 -18.52 3.26
N ILE A 587 -28.64 -18.00 3.07
CA ILE A 587 -27.79 -18.26 1.89
C ILE A 587 -27.52 -19.76 1.74
N GLN A 588 -27.10 -20.43 2.83
CA GLN A 588 -26.88 -21.87 2.83
C GLN A 588 -28.15 -22.65 2.47
N LYS A 589 -29.31 -22.22 2.98
CA LYS A 589 -30.59 -22.85 2.67
C LYS A 589 -31.01 -22.63 1.22
N ILE A 590 -30.76 -21.45 0.65
CA ILE A 590 -30.96 -21.17 -0.78
C ILE A 590 -30.09 -22.11 -1.61
N LEU A 591 -28.79 -22.23 -1.32
CA LEU A 591 -27.89 -23.13 -2.04
C LEU A 591 -28.29 -24.62 -1.93
N GLN A 592 -28.77 -25.04 -0.76
CA GLN A 592 -29.31 -26.39 -0.55
C GLN A 592 -30.55 -26.62 -1.42
N ASN A 593 -31.47 -25.66 -1.45
CA ASN A 593 -32.67 -25.73 -2.27
C ASN A 593 -32.30 -25.75 -3.76
N VAL A 594 -31.37 -24.90 -4.22
CA VAL A 594 -30.86 -24.87 -5.60
C VAL A 594 -30.30 -26.23 -6.01
N SER A 595 -29.52 -26.87 -5.14
CA SER A 595 -28.98 -28.21 -5.39
C SER A 595 -30.07 -29.29 -5.45
N SER A 596 -31.13 -29.15 -4.66
CA SER A 596 -32.30 -30.04 -4.71
C SER A 596 -33.09 -29.83 -6.01
N MET A 597 -33.36 -28.58 -6.36
CA MET A 597 -34.05 -28.21 -7.59
C MET A 597 -33.28 -28.69 -8.82
N GLN A 598 -31.96 -28.53 -8.86
CA GLN A 598 -31.13 -29.00 -9.97
C GLN A 598 -31.23 -30.52 -10.16
N ARG A 599 -31.28 -31.30 -9.06
CA ARG A 599 -31.48 -32.76 -9.14
C ARG A 599 -32.86 -33.13 -9.70
N MET A 600 -33.91 -32.42 -9.27
CA MET A 600 -35.28 -32.65 -9.72
C MET A 600 -35.45 -32.23 -11.20
N VAL A 601 -34.91 -31.09 -11.59
CA VAL A 601 -34.92 -30.58 -12.97
C VAL A 601 -34.18 -31.52 -13.92
N ASN A 602 -33.11 -32.17 -13.47
CA ASN A 602 -32.39 -33.17 -14.28
C ASN A 602 -33.16 -34.50 -14.45
N GLN A 603 -34.23 -34.74 -13.68
CA GLN A 603 -35.10 -35.90 -13.83
C GLN A 603 -36.26 -35.65 -14.80
N PHE A 604 -36.51 -34.39 -15.19
CA PHE A 604 -37.54 -34.05 -16.17
C PHE A 604 -37.19 -34.60 -17.56
N GLY A 605 -38.19 -35.19 -18.22
CA GLY A 605 -38.01 -35.87 -19.51
C GLY A 605 -37.43 -37.29 -19.40
N THR A 606 -37.25 -37.84 -18.20
CA THR A 606 -36.85 -39.23 -17.98
C THR A 606 -38.04 -40.09 -17.51
N ALA A 607 -37.87 -41.42 -17.42
CA ALA A 607 -38.92 -42.34 -16.96
C ALA A 607 -39.39 -42.11 -15.50
N GLN A 608 -38.77 -41.18 -14.77
CA GLN A 608 -39.13 -40.78 -13.40
C GLN A 608 -39.88 -39.43 -13.33
N ASP A 609 -40.25 -38.83 -14.46
CA ASP A 609 -41.08 -37.62 -14.47
C ASP A 609 -42.49 -37.91 -13.95
N SER A 610 -42.90 -37.24 -12.87
CA SER A 610 -44.20 -37.42 -12.20
C SER A 610 -44.83 -36.07 -11.83
N PRO A 611 -46.17 -35.96 -11.82
CA PRO A 611 -46.85 -34.72 -11.41
C PRO A 611 -46.51 -34.32 -9.97
N GLU A 612 -46.24 -35.29 -9.08
CA GLU A 612 -45.80 -35.06 -7.71
C GLU A 612 -44.41 -34.39 -7.65
N LEU A 613 -43.48 -34.79 -8.53
CA LEU A 613 -42.14 -34.19 -8.63
C LEU A 613 -42.22 -32.72 -9.08
N LYS A 614 -43.12 -32.40 -10.01
CA LYS A 614 -43.38 -31.03 -10.48
C LYS A 614 -43.98 -30.15 -9.38
N GLN A 615 -44.92 -30.70 -8.60
CA GLN A 615 -45.51 -30.00 -7.46
C GLN A 615 -44.49 -29.72 -6.36
N GLN A 616 -43.61 -30.68 -6.05
CA GLN A 616 -42.52 -30.49 -5.09
C GLN A 616 -41.52 -29.42 -5.57
N LEU A 617 -41.20 -29.40 -6.88
CA LEU A 617 -40.32 -28.39 -7.45
C LEU A 617 -40.93 -26.98 -7.30
N HIS A 618 -42.23 -26.85 -7.58
CA HIS A 618 -42.97 -25.60 -7.40
C HIS A 618 -42.93 -25.09 -5.95
N GLN A 619 -43.12 -25.98 -4.98
CA GLN A 619 -43.09 -25.64 -3.56
C GLN A 619 -41.70 -25.15 -3.11
N ILE A 620 -40.64 -25.90 -3.45
CA ILE A 620 -39.26 -25.51 -3.09
C ILE A 620 -38.88 -24.19 -3.77
N ARG A 621 -39.31 -23.98 -5.03
CA ARG A 621 -39.07 -22.75 -5.78
C ARG A 621 -39.73 -21.53 -5.12
N SER A 622 -41.02 -21.60 -4.82
CA SER A 622 -41.76 -20.50 -4.18
C SER A 622 -41.19 -20.17 -2.79
N TYR A 623 -40.87 -21.19 -1.99
CA TYR A 623 -40.19 -21.00 -0.71
C TYR A 623 -38.82 -20.32 -0.86
N THR A 624 -38.04 -20.72 -1.87
CA THR A 624 -36.72 -20.13 -2.13
C THR A 624 -36.84 -18.67 -2.60
N GLN A 625 -37.87 -18.32 -3.38
CA GLN A 625 -38.15 -16.95 -3.81
C GLN A 625 -38.51 -16.04 -2.63
N GLN A 626 -39.34 -16.52 -1.70
CA GLN A 626 -39.65 -15.79 -0.47
C GLN A 626 -38.40 -15.60 0.38
N LEU A 627 -37.60 -16.66 0.57
CA LEU A 627 -36.37 -16.62 1.33
C LEU A 627 -35.35 -15.63 0.74
N ILE A 628 -35.26 -15.52 -0.59
CA ILE A 628 -34.46 -14.51 -1.29
C ILE A 628 -34.95 -13.09 -1.00
N THR A 629 -36.27 -12.87 -1.00
CA THR A 629 -36.86 -11.56 -0.71
C THR A 629 -36.60 -11.15 0.74
N ASP A 630 -36.78 -12.08 1.67
CA ASP A 630 -36.52 -11.87 3.09
C ASP A 630 -35.03 -11.61 3.35
N THR A 631 -34.13 -12.36 2.67
CA THR A 631 -32.67 -12.18 2.80
C THR A 631 -32.21 -10.85 2.21
N THR A 632 -32.80 -10.39 1.10
CA THR A 632 -32.54 -9.05 0.55
C THR A 632 -32.92 -7.96 1.55
N THR A 633 -34.08 -8.09 2.21
CA THR A 633 -34.53 -7.14 3.24
C THR A 633 -33.60 -7.15 4.47
N GLN A 634 -33.18 -8.35 4.89
CA GLN A 634 -32.21 -8.50 5.99
C GLN A 634 -30.82 -7.94 5.64
N LEU A 635 -30.40 -8.01 4.37
CA LEU A 635 -29.16 -7.39 3.89
C LEU A 635 -29.27 -5.86 3.85
N ASP A 636 -30.43 -5.31 3.46
CA ASP A 636 -30.72 -3.87 3.51
C ASP A 636 -30.68 -3.34 4.97
N ASP A 637 -31.16 -4.13 5.94
CA ASP A 637 -31.07 -3.78 7.37
C ASP A 637 -29.61 -3.72 7.89
N LEU A 638 -28.67 -4.40 7.22
CA LEU A 638 -27.23 -4.38 7.56
C LEU A 638 -26.50 -3.16 6.96
N VAL A 639 -27.17 -2.30 6.18
CA VAL A 639 -26.57 -1.15 5.48
C VAL A 639 -26.16 -0.01 6.43
N ASN A 640 -26.82 0.12 7.58
CA ASN A 640 -26.58 1.21 8.54
C ASN A 640 -25.32 1.02 9.42
N CYS A 641 -24.49 0.01 9.16
CA CYS A 641 -23.31 -0.29 9.97
C CYS A 641 -22.07 0.51 9.51
N LYS A 642 -21.57 1.38 10.40
CA LYS A 642 -20.40 2.25 10.16
C LYS A 642 -19.06 1.56 10.41
N GLU A 643 -19.04 0.41 11.08
CA GLU A 643 -17.81 -0.28 11.49
C GLU A 643 -17.20 -1.12 10.35
N ARG A 644 -15.91 -0.90 10.05
CA ARG A 644 -15.20 -1.51 8.91
C ARG A 644 -15.23 -3.05 8.90
N HIS A 645 -15.11 -3.71 10.05
CA HIS A 645 -15.06 -5.18 10.12
C HIS A 645 -16.44 -5.81 9.89
N LEU A 646 -17.51 -5.16 10.35
CA LEU A 646 -18.90 -5.55 10.05
C LEU A 646 -19.25 -5.25 8.59
N LYS A 647 -18.75 -4.14 8.02
CA LYS A 647 -18.88 -3.80 6.59
C LYS A 647 -18.25 -4.88 5.69
N ILE A 648 -17.03 -5.33 5.98
CA ILE A 648 -16.37 -6.43 5.25
C ILE A 648 -17.19 -7.73 5.35
N LYS A 649 -17.73 -8.02 6.54
CA LYS A 649 -18.57 -9.20 6.74
C LYS A 649 -19.87 -9.11 5.95
N ARG A 650 -20.52 -7.94 5.92
CA ARG A 650 -21.70 -7.67 5.08
C ARG A 650 -21.37 -7.81 3.60
N ASP A 651 -20.27 -7.24 3.13
CA ASP A 651 -19.88 -7.27 1.70
C ASP A 651 -19.63 -8.70 1.24
N ARG A 652 -18.96 -9.50 2.07
CA ARG A 652 -18.82 -10.94 1.83
C ARG A 652 -20.19 -11.65 1.76
N LEU A 653 -21.14 -11.29 2.60
CA LEU A 653 -22.50 -11.85 2.55
C LEU A 653 -23.25 -11.42 1.30
N VAL A 654 -23.05 -10.19 0.82
CA VAL A 654 -23.58 -9.68 -0.44
C VAL A 654 -23.03 -10.49 -1.63
N ASP A 655 -21.73 -10.77 -1.65
CA ASP A 655 -21.08 -11.58 -2.70
C ASP A 655 -21.54 -13.04 -2.66
N GLU A 656 -21.59 -13.64 -1.47
CA GLU A 656 -22.07 -15.01 -1.26
C GLU A 656 -23.55 -15.15 -1.63
N PHE A 657 -24.38 -14.14 -1.32
CA PHE A 657 -25.79 -14.09 -1.70
C PHE A 657 -25.97 -13.86 -3.20
N THR A 658 -25.17 -13.00 -3.83
CA THR A 658 -25.17 -12.76 -5.29
C THR A 658 -24.81 -14.04 -6.05
N SER A 659 -23.85 -14.81 -5.53
CA SER A 659 -23.48 -16.13 -6.07
C SER A 659 -24.62 -17.14 -5.94
N ALA A 660 -25.29 -17.18 -4.79
CA ALA A 660 -26.46 -18.04 -4.57
C ALA A 660 -27.65 -17.67 -5.46
N LEU A 661 -27.91 -16.36 -5.66
CA LEU A 661 -28.89 -15.82 -6.60
C LEU A 661 -28.58 -16.21 -8.03
N THR A 662 -27.31 -16.18 -8.44
CA THR A 662 -26.88 -16.56 -9.79
C THR A 662 -27.16 -18.03 -10.03
N ALA A 663 -26.79 -18.88 -9.07
CA ALA A 663 -27.07 -20.32 -9.14
C ALA A 663 -28.58 -20.60 -9.21
N PHE A 664 -29.39 -19.91 -8.40
CA PHE A 664 -30.85 -20.05 -8.44
C PHE A 664 -31.47 -19.61 -9.77
N GLN A 665 -31.03 -18.47 -10.32
CA GLN A 665 -31.52 -17.96 -11.59
C GLN A 665 -31.19 -18.88 -12.77
N VAL A 666 -30.01 -19.53 -12.75
CA VAL A 666 -29.64 -20.55 -13.74
C VAL A 666 -30.60 -21.74 -13.71
N VAL A 667 -30.94 -22.24 -12.52
CA VAL A 667 -31.90 -23.36 -12.38
C VAL A 667 -33.31 -22.93 -12.80
N GLN A 668 -33.74 -21.69 -12.47
CA GLN A 668 -35.04 -21.15 -12.91
C GLN A 668 -35.14 -21.07 -14.44
N ARG A 669 -34.13 -20.51 -15.12
CA ARG A 669 -34.11 -20.42 -16.59
C ARG A 669 -34.14 -21.81 -17.24
N LYS A 670 -33.34 -22.74 -16.73
CA LYS A 670 -33.35 -24.13 -17.20
C LYS A 670 -34.72 -24.81 -17.04
N THR A 671 -35.42 -24.52 -15.94
CA THR A 671 -36.77 -25.05 -15.68
C THR A 671 -37.77 -24.48 -16.69
N VAL A 672 -37.73 -23.16 -16.93
CA VAL A 672 -38.59 -22.48 -17.92
C VAL A 672 -38.34 -23.02 -19.32
N ASP A 673 -37.08 -23.24 -19.72
CA ASP A 673 -36.74 -23.77 -21.03
C ASP A 673 -37.26 -25.20 -21.23
N LEU A 674 -37.17 -26.05 -20.19
CA LEU A 674 -37.70 -27.40 -20.23
C LEU A 674 -39.24 -27.41 -20.32
N GLU A 675 -39.93 -26.58 -19.54
CA GLU A 675 -41.40 -26.46 -19.60
C GLU A 675 -41.87 -25.89 -20.94
N LYS A 676 -41.20 -24.86 -21.48
CA LYS A 676 -41.49 -24.33 -22.83
C LYS A 676 -41.28 -25.38 -23.92
N ASN A 677 -40.24 -26.20 -23.81
CA ASN A 677 -39.97 -27.27 -24.76
C ASN A 677 -41.02 -28.39 -24.67
N ALA A 678 -41.50 -28.72 -23.47
CA ALA A 678 -42.59 -29.68 -23.28
C ALA A 678 -43.90 -29.18 -23.89
N VAL A 679 -44.27 -27.90 -23.68
CA VAL A 679 -45.46 -27.27 -24.29
C VAL A 679 -45.34 -27.23 -25.82
N ARG A 680 -44.16 -26.94 -26.36
CA ARG A 680 -43.90 -26.98 -27.82
C ARG A 680 -44.05 -28.39 -28.40
N GLN A 681 -43.56 -29.41 -27.71
CA GLN A 681 -43.70 -30.81 -28.13
C GLN A 681 -45.15 -31.29 -28.05
N ALA A 682 -45.89 -30.91 -27.00
CA ALA A 682 -47.32 -31.19 -26.89
C ALA A 682 -48.11 -30.57 -28.05
N ARG A 683 -47.85 -29.30 -28.39
CA ARG A 683 -48.43 -28.63 -29.57
C ARG A 683 -48.10 -29.33 -30.89
N GLN A 684 -46.87 -29.81 -31.05
CA GLN A 684 -46.45 -30.54 -32.25
C GLN A 684 -47.10 -31.93 -32.35
N ALA A 685 -47.30 -32.62 -31.22
CA ALA A 685 -48.01 -33.89 -31.15
C ALA A 685 -49.51 -33.72 -31.48
N SER A 686 -50.15 -32.67 -30.97
CA SER A 686 -51.53 -32.30 -31.34
C SER A 686 -51.66 -31.93 -32.82
N ALA A 687 -50.66 -31.26 -33.40
CA ALA A 687 -50.64 -30.91 -34.83
C ALA A 687 -50.39 -32.10 -35.77
N ALA A 688 -49.66 -33.13 -35.30
CA ALA A 688 -49.32 -34.32 -36.10
C ALA A 688 -50.48 -35.34 -36.25
N GLY A 689 -51.56 -35.20 -35.49
CA GLY A 689 -52.78 -36.02 -35.62
C GLY A 689 -53.61 -35.76 -36.88
N THR A 690 -53.30 -34.71 -37.64
CA THR A 690 -54.10 -34.27 -38.79
C THR A 690 -53.27 -34.27 -40.09
N ALA A 691 -52.98 -35.46 -40.64
CA ALA A 691 -52.38 -35.58 -41.96
C ALA A 691 -53.01 -36.71 -42.77
N ILE A 692 -54.03 -36.40 -43.57
CA ILE A 692 -54.52 -37.27 -44.65
C ILE A 692 -53.78 -36.93 -45.96
N SER A 693 -53.37 -38.00 -46.61
CA SER A 693 -52.62 -38.19 -47.85
C SER A 693 -53.08 -37.42 -49.11
N LYS A 694 -52.09 -36.95 -49.88
CA LYS A 694 -52.14 -36.47 -51.29
C LYS A 694 -52.76 -37.49 -52.27
N PRO A 695 -53.29 -37.07 -53.43
CA PRO A 695 -52.50 -37.14 -54.70
C PRO A 695 -52.86 -35.99 -55.71
N PRO A 696 -52.53 -36.02 -57.03
CA PRO A 696 -51.37 -35.30 -57.59
C PRO A 696 -51.66 -34.37 -58.81
N GLY A 697 -50.74 -33.44 -59.09
CA GLY A 697 -50.44 -33.00 -60.46
C GLY A 697 -50.87 -31.58 -60.90
N GLY A 698 -49.95 -30.89 -61.59
CA GLY A 698 -50.27 -30.10 -62.78
C GLY A 698 -50.38 -28.58 -62.66
N ALA A 699 -49.28 -27.89 -62.97
CA ALA A 699 -49.15 -26.68 -63.81
C ALA A 699 -50.17 -25.51 -63.75
N GLY A 700 -49.64 -24.29 -63.69
CA GLY A 700 -50.17 -23.19 -64.51
C GLY A 700 -50.39 -21.84 -63.81
N SER A 701 -49.59 -20.86 -64.23
CA SER A 701 -49.84 -19.40 -64.36
C SER A 701 -50.33 -18.61 -63.13
N HIS A 702 -49.56 -17.65 -62.61
CA HIS A 702 -49.29 -16.30 -63.13
C HIS A 702 -50.49 -15.35 -63.18
N HIS A 703 -50.27 -14.19 -62.53
CA HIS A 703 -50.81 -12.86 -62.86
C HIS A 703 -52.31 -12.67 -62.61
N SER A 704 -52.83 -11.57 -62.08
CA SER A 704 -52.39 -10.18 -61.87
C SER A 704 -53.60 -9.51 -61.14
N SER A 705 -53.70 -8.25 -60.77
CA SER A 705 -52.96 -7.00 -60.93
C SER A 705 -53.46 -6.06 -59.83
N MET A 706 -52.58 -5.14 -59.43
CA MET A 706 -52.86 -3.73 -59.28
C MET A 706 -54.32 -3.26 -59.04
N GLY A 707 -54.50 -2.55 -57.93
CA GLY A 707 -54.95 -1.16 -58.02
C GLY A 707 -56.44 -0.89 -57.84
N SER A 708 -56.85 -0.78 -56.58
CA SER A 708 -57.60 0.33 -55.99
C SER A 708 -58.86 0.85 -56.70
N ASN A 709 -60.04 0.72 -56.06
CA ASN A 709 -60.60 1.84 -55.28
C ASN A 709 -61.97 1.53 -54.61
N TYR A 710 -62.04 1.97 -53.35
CA TYR A 710 -63.18 2.49 -52.56
C TYR A 710 -64.46 1.67 -52.31
N ASN A 711 -64.58 1.28 -51.04
CA ASN A 711 -65.71 1.32 -50.09
C ASN A 711 -67.07 0.64 -50.35
N ASN A 712 -67.52 0.05 -49.23
CA ASN A 712 -68.88 -0.20 -48.74
C ASN A 712 -69.55 -1.57 -48.98
N THR A 713 -69.64 -2.32 -47.87
CA THR A 713 -70.86 -2.81 -47.19
C THR A 713 -71.97 -3.45 -48.03
N THR A 714 -72.29 -4.73 -47.74
CA THR A 714 -73.59 -5.26 -47.27
C THR A 714 -73.85 -6.72 -47.71
N ASN A 715 -73.97 -7.57 -46.70
CA ASN A 715 -75.11 -8.46 -46.40
C ASN A 715 -75.47 -9.67 -47.29
N SER A 716 -75.61 -10.82 -46.59
CA SER A 716 -76.67 -11.86 -46.67
C SER A 716 -77.06 -12.42 -48.05
N GLY A 717 -77.12 -13.73 -48.33
CA GLY A 717 -77.43 -14.90 -47.50
C GLY A 717 -78.41 -15.78 -48.32
N SER A 718 -78.27 -17.11 -48.26
CA SER A 718 -79.27 -18.13 -48.67
C SER A 718 -78.59 -19.51 -48.64
N MET A 719 -78.87 -20.36 -47.64
CA MET A 719 -79.79 -21.50 -47.71
C MET A 719 -79.51 -22.52 -48.83
N PHE A 720 -79.11 -23.75 -48.45
CA PHE A 720 -79.83 -25.00 -48.76
C PHE A 720 -79.23 -26.19 -47.98
N GLU A 721 -80.12 -26.97 -47.36
CA GLU A 721 -79.93 -28.28 -46.72
C GLU A 721 -79.67 -29.40 -47.76
N ASP A 722 -78.95 -30.49 -47.40
CA ASP A 722 -79.56 -31.79 -47.00
C ASP A 722 -78.58 -33.00 -47.05
N ASN A 723 -78.93 -34.05 -46.27
CA ASN A 723 -78.34 -35.41 -46.12
C ASN A 723 -77.15 -35.56 -45.14
N PHE A 724 -77.29 -35.95 -43.86
CA PHE A 724 -78.00 -37.05 -43.16
C PHE A 724 -77.25 -38.41 -43.11
N ILE A 725 -77.00 -38.83 -41.85
CA ILE A 725 -76.68 -40.16 -41.26
C ILE A 725 -75.29 -40.81 -41.44
N THR A 726 -74.48 -40.76 -40.38
CA THR A 726 -74.07 -41.91 -39.51
C THR A 726 -72.77 -41.54 -38.75
N GLY A 727 -72.83 -41.34 -37.42
CA GLY A 727 -71.62 -41.11 -36.61
C GLY A 727 -71.77 -40.38 -35.25
N SER A 728 -72.98 -40.15 -34.76
CA SER A 728 -73.24 -39.31 -33.57
C SER A 728 -73.03 -40.00 -32.22
N ARG A 729 -71.84 -40.54 -31.97
CA ARG A 729 -71.41 -40.95 -30.60
C ARG A 729 -69.90 -40.88 -30.32
N GLY A 730 -69.06 -40.61 -31.33
CA GLY A 730 -67.60 -40.42 -31.15
C GLY A 730 -67.15 -38.97 -31.00
N GLN A 731 -67.81 -38.02 -31.68
CA GLN A 731 -67.36 -36.62 -31.73
C GLN A 731 -67.51 -35.84 -30.42
N THR A 732 -68.45 -36.20 -29.54
CA THR A 732 -68.66 -35.49 -28.27
C THR A 732 -67.62 -35.85 -27.20
N GLN A 733 -66.91 -36.99 -27.36
CA GLN A 733 -65.86 -37.41 -26.43
C GLN A 733 -64.48 -36.92 -26.87
N GLU A 734 -64.23 -36.84 -28.19
CA GLU A 734 -63.02 -36.21 -28.73
C GLU A 734 -63.00 -34.69 -28.49
N GLN A 735 -64.13 -33.97 -28.68
CA GLN A 735 -64.20 -32.53 -28.41
C GLN A 735 -63.98 -32.19 -26.93
N LEU A 736 -64.52 -33.01 -26.01
CA LEU A 736 -64.32 -32.82 -24.57
C LEU A 736 -62.87 -33.09 -24.16
N GLN A 737 -62.21 -34.06 -24.78
CA GLN A 737 -60.80 -34.34 -24.54
C GLN A 737 -59.89 -33.24 -25.11
N GLU A 738 -60.20 -32.71 -26.30
CA GLU A 738 -59.50 -31.57 -26.91
C GLU A 738 -59.63 -30.31 -26.05
N GLU A 739 -60.81 -30.06 -25.47
CA GLU A 739 -61.06 -28.92 -24.58
C GLU A 739 -60.32 -29.07 -23.24
N ILE A 740 -60.26 -30.29 -22.67
CA ILE A 740 -59.45 -30.59 -21.48
C ILE A 740 -57.94 -30.42 -21.75
N ASP A 741 -57.46 -30.87 -22.92
CA ASP A 741 -56.05 -30.76 -23.29
C ASP A 741 -55.65 -29.30 -23.60
N LEU A 742 -56.56 -28.50 -24.19
CA LEU A 742 -56.39 -27.05 -24.37
C LEU A 742 -56.34 -26.33 -23.03
N GLN A 743 -57.22 -26.67 -22.09
CA GLN A 743 -57.24 -26.06 -20.77
C GLN A 743 -55.98 -26.40 -19.95
N ALA A 744 -55.48 -27.65 -20.06
CA ALA A 744 -54.22 -28.05 -19.45
C ALA A 744 -53.00 -27.31 -20.05
N LEU A 745 -53.02 -27.00 -21.36
CA LEU A 745 -51.99 -26.20 -22.03
C LEU A 745 -52.05 -24.72 -21.59
N GLU A 746 -53.24 -24.15 -21.42
CA GLU A 746 -53.41 -22.79 -20.91
C GLU A 746 -52.91 -22.64 -19.46
N ASP A 747 -53.19 -23.63 -18.60
CA ASP A 747 -52.69 -23.64 -17.22
C ASP A 747 -51.16 -23.79 -17.14
N GLN A 748 -50.56 -24.57 -18.06
CA GLN A 748 -49.10 -24.63 -18.20
C GLN A 748 -48.50 -23.30 -18.69
N GLU A 749 -49.13 -22.60 -19.64
CA GLU A 749 -48.67 -21.28 -20.08
C GLU A 749 -48.79 -20.21 -19.00
N ARG A 750 -49.82 -20.26 -18.15
CA ARG A 750 -49.96 -19.38 -16.99
C ARG A 750 -48.80 -19.58 -16.01
N THR A 751 -48.45 -20.82 -15.73
CA THR A 751 -47.32 -21.19 -14.86
C THR A 751 -45.98 -20.67 -15.41
N ILE A 752 -45.78 -20.73 -16.73
CA ILE A 752 -44.58 -20.19 -17.40
C ILE A 752 -44.52 -18.65 -17.28
N ARG A 753 -45.65 -17.94 -17.38
CA ARG A 753 -45.69 -16.48 -17.21
C ARG A 753 -45.34 -16.06 -15.78
N GLU A 754 -45.89 -16.74 -14.78
CA GLU A 754 -45.55 -16.51 -13.37
C GLU A 754 -44.05 -16.76 -13.11
N LEU A 755 -43.46 -17.76 -13.77
CA LEU A 755 -42.03 -18.02 -13.72
C LEU A 755 -41.18 -16.89 -14.32
N GLU A 756 -41.61 -16.32 -15.45
CA GLU A 756 -40.92 -15.21 -16.10
C GLU A 756 -40.97 -13.94 -15.26
N GLU A 757 -42.11 -13.64 -14.63
CA GLU A 757 -42.26 -12.50 -13.71
C GLU A 757 -41.34 -12.63 -12.48
N ASN A 758 -41.22 -13.83 -11.92
CA ASN A 758 -40.30 -14.10 -10.82
C ASN A 758 -38.82 -13.88 -11.22
N ILE A 759 -38.44 -14.19 -12.47
CA ILE A 759 -37.08 -13.93 -13.00
C ILE A 759 -36.83 -12.42 -13.12
N VAL A 760 -37.85 -11.63 -13.50
CA VAL A 760 -37.77 -10.17 -13.55
C VAL A 760 -37.56 -9.58 -12.15
N SER A 761 -38.31 -10.05 -11.15
CA SER A 761 -38.15 -9.65 -9.75
C SER A 761 -36.72 -9.92 -9.23
N VAL A 762 -36.12 -11.07 -9.56
CA VAL A 762 -34.72 -11.37 -9.22
C VAL A 762 -33.74 -10.38 -9.88
N ASN A 763 -34.01 -9.94 -11.12
CA ASN A 763 -33.16 -8.93 -11.79
C ASN A 763 -33.24 -7.54 -11.14
N GLU A 764 -34.38 -7.18 -10.53
CA GLU A 764 -34.47 -5.96 -9.72
C GLU A 764 -33.64 -6.05 -8.45
N ILE A 765 -33.57 -7.24 -7.83
CA ILE A 765 -32.69 -7.53 -6.70
C ILE A 765 -31.22 -7.38 -7.11
N TYR A 766 -30.81 -7.85 -8.28
CA TYR A 766 -29.47 -7.59 -8.83
C TYR A 766 -29.17 -6.10 -9.03
N LYS A 767 -30.15 -5.29 -9.44
CA LYS A 767 -29.97 -3.84 -9.56
C LYS A 767 -29.81 -3.19 -8.18
N LYS A 768 -30.51 -3.66 -7.15
CA LYS A 768 -30.36 -3.18 -5.76
C LYS A 768 -29.02 -3.60 -5.14
N LEU A 769 -28.62 -4.87 -5.27
CA LEU A 769 -27.29 -5.36 -4.89
C LEU A 769 -26.20 -4.62 -5.68
N GLY A 770 -26.44 -4.40 -6.97
CA GLY A 770 -25.60 -3.62 -7.85
C GLY A 770 -25.48 -2.16 -7.39
N ALA A 771 -26.52 -1.53 -6.84
CA ALA A 771 -26.43 -0.20 -6.25
C ALA A 771 -25.65 -0.19 -4.93
N LEU A 772 -25.84 -1.21 -4.08
CA LEU A 772 -25.02 -1.44 -2.87
C LEU A 772 -23.53 -1.62 -3.19
N VAL A 773 -23.22 -2.21 -4.35
CA VAL A 773 -21.86 -2.40 -4.88
C VAL A 773 -21.40 -1.19 -5.73
N TYR A 774 -22.28 -0.46 -6.40
CA TYR A 774 -21.95 0.71 -7.24
C TYR A 774 -21.70 1.97 -6.41
N GLU A 775 -22.32 2.12 -5.24
CA GLU A 775 -21.83 3.04 -4.20
C GLU A 775 -20.39 2.71 -3.76
N GLN A 776 -19.89 1.49 -4.03
CA GLN A 776 -18.47 1.19 -3.92
C GLN A 776 -17.65 1.64 -5.14
N SER A 777 -18.15 1.74 -6.39
CA SER A 777 -17.32 2.17 -7.53
C SER A 777 -16.69 3.55 -7.30
N HIS A 778 -17.40 4.45 -6.64
CA HIS A 778 -16.89 5.78 -6.30
C HIS A 778 -15.94 5.80 -5.08
N GLN A 779 -15.89 4.70 -4.30
CA GLN A 779 -14.90 4.45 -3.23
C GLN A 779 -13.77 3.49 -3.65
N VAL A 780 -13.96 2.69 -4.70
CA VAL A 780 -13.00 1.72 -5.25
C VAL A 780 -11.96 2.43 -6.11
N ASP A 781 -12.26 3.60 -6.68
CA ASP A 781 -11.24 4.47 -7.30
C ASP A 781 -10.15 4.88 -6.29
N SER A 782 -10.46 4.94 -4.99
CA SER A 782 -9.46 5.19 -3.93
C SER A 782 -8.63 3.95 -3.58
N ILE A 783 -9.16 2.74 -3.83
CA ILE A 783 -8.48 1.47 -3.56
C ILE A 783 -7.65 1.04 -4.77
N GLU A 784 -8.12 1.24 -6.00
CA GLU A 784 -7.30 1.04 -7.20
C GLU A 784 -6.14 2.03 -7.20
N ALA A 785 -6.37 3.29 -6.78
CA ALA A 785 -5.29 4.23 -6.52
C ALA A 785 -4.38 3.78 -5.36
N SER A 786 -4.91 3.31 -4.22
CA SER A 786 -4.08 2.87 -3.08
C SER A 786 -3.37 1.53 -3.31
N VAL A 787 -3.90 0.64 -4.14
CA VAL A 787 -3.31 -0.65 -4.55
C VAL A 787 -2.36 -0.43 -5.71
N GLU A 788 -2.64 0.46 -6.66
CA GLU A 788 -1.63 0.96 -7.61
C GLU A 788 -0.51 1.66 -6.86
N GLN A 789 -0.79 2.42 -5.81
CA GLN A 789 0.21 3.19 -5.07
C GLN A 789 0.96 2.34 -4.04
N THR A 790 0.34 1.33 -3.43
CA THR A 790 1.03 0.28 -2.66
C THR A 790 1.80 -0.63 -3.59
N SER A 791 1.26 -0.98 -4.76
CA SER A 791 2.01 -1.65 -5.83
C SER A 791 3.18 -0.80 -6.28
N VAL A 792 3.05 0.53 -6.36
CA VAL A 792 4.12 1.49 -6.69
C VAL A 792 5.10 1.65 -5.53
N PHE A 793 4.70 1.65 -4.26
CA PHE A 793 5.59 1.71 -3.10
C PHE A 793 6.26 0.37 -2.80
N VAL A 794 5.62 -0.74 -3.12
CA VAL A 794 6.22 -2.07 -3.15
C VAL A 794 7.05 -2.22 -4.43
N SER A 795 6.71 -1.56 -5.55
CA SER A 795 7.56 -1.46 -6.74
C SER A 795 8.81 -0.67 -6.42
N GLU A 796 8.66 0.48 -5.77
CA GLU A 796 9.71 1.38 -5.34
C GLU A 796 10.47 0.76 -4.18
N GLY A 797 9.84 -0.02 -3.31
CA GLY A 797 10.48 -0.83 -2.28
C GLY A 797 11.28 -1.98 -2.89
N VAL A 798 10.75 -2.66 -3.91
CA VAL A 798 11.44 -3.67 -4.73
C VAL A 798 12.49 -3.01 -5.63
N GLN A 799 12.34 -1.75 -6.02
CA GLN A 799 13.29 -0.97 -6.84
C GLN A 799 14.38 -0.36 -5.95
N GLN A 800 14.06 0.01 -4.71
CA GLN A 800 14.99 0.39 -3.65
C GLN A 800 15.69 -0.83 -3.07
N LEU A 801 15.08 -2.02 -3.13
CA LEU A 801 15.70 -3.32 -2.80
C LEU A 801 16.43 -3.95 -3.99
N LYS A 802 16.07 -3.64 -5.24
CA LYS A 802 16.93 -3.82 -6.43
C LYS A 802 18.09 -2.83 -6.40
N GLN A 803 17.89 -1.60 -5.92
CA GLN A 803 18.98 -0.72 -5.51
C GLN A 803 19.69 -1.27 -4.27
N ALA A 804 19.04 -2.08 -3.43
CA ALA A 804 19.73 -2.85 -2.37
C ALA A 804 20.48 -4.08 -2.85
N SER A 805 20.13 -4.63 -4.02
CA SER A 805 21.03 -5.50 -4.77
C SER A 805 22.30 -4.75 -5.18
N HIS A 806 22.29 -3.40 -5.24
CA HIS A 806 23.49 -2.56 -5.35
C HIS A 806 24.07 -2.17 -3.96
N TYR A 807 23.42 -2.55 -2.84
CA TYR A 807 23.97 -2.51 -1.47
C TYR A 807 24.67 -3.84 -1.11
N GLN A 808 25.42 -4.43 -2.04
CA GLN A 808 26.30 -5.56 -1.71
C GLN A 808 27.47 -5.08 -0.84
N GLY A 809 27.25 -4.99 0.48
CA GLY A 809 28.30 -4.75 1.47
C GLY A 809 29.18 -5.98 1.73
N GLY A 810 29.32 -6.87 0.75
CA GLY A 810 30.12 -8.10 0.84
C GLY A 810 29.37 -9.38 1.23
N SER A 811 28.05 -9.34 1.39
CA SER A 811 27.22 -10.54 1.60
C SER A 811 26.67 -11.08 0.28
N ILE A 812 26.34 -12.37 0.22
CA ILE A 812 25.68 -12.99 -0.95
C ILE A 812 24.34 -12.26 -1.19
N PRO A 813 24.03 -11.83 -2.44
CA PRO A 813 22.81 -11.06 -2.71
C PRO A 813 21.56 -11.74 -2.15
N HIS A 814 20.71 -10.96 -1.46
CA HIS A 814 19.47 -11.42 -0.80
C HIS A 814 19.63 -12.41 0.35
N LEU A 815 20.83 -12.86 0.72
CA LEU A 815 21.02 -13.80 1.83
C LEU A 815 21.70 -13.13 3.02
N SER A 816 21.05 -13.18 4.18
CA SER A 816 21.71 -12.89 5.44
C SER A 816 22.74 -13.98 5.78
N LYS A 817 23.62 -13.72 6.74
CA LYS A 817 24.54 -14.73 7.25
C LYS A 817 23.79 -15.97 7.76
N GLU A 818 22.68 -15.79 8.47
CA GLU A 818 21.84 -16.88 8.96
C GLU A 818 21.17 -17.61 7.80
N ALA A 819 20.67 -16.91 6.79
CA ALA A 819 20.08 -17.55 5.62
C ALA A 819 21.13 -18.34 4.81
N SER A 820 22.40 -17.92 4.83
CA SER A 820 23.50 -18.64 4.19
C SER A 820 23.73 -20.03 4.78
N GLN A 821 23.26 -20.30 6.01
CA GLN A 821 23.29 -21.65 6.60
C GLN A 821 22.45 -22.69 5.83
N TYR A 822 21.49 -22.21 5.02
CA TYR A 822 20.69 -23.08 4.15
C TYR A 822 21.43 -23.47 2.87
N LEU A 823 22.60 -22.88 2.63
CA LEU A 823 23.49 -23.29 1.55
C LEU A 823 24.42 -24.40 2.04
N SER A 824 24.72 -25.35 1.16
CA SER A 824 25.74 -26.36 1.42
C SER A 824 27.11 -25.68 1.47
N HIS A 825 27.74 -25.59 2.64
CA HIS A 825 29.08 -25.01 2.76
C HIS A 825 30.13 -25.86 2.03
N ASP A 826 30.74 -25.32 0.96
CA ASP A 826 31.95 -25.87 0.34
C ASP A 826 33.17 -25.13 0.94
N PRO A 827 34.05 -25.82 1.70
CA PRO A 827 35.23 -25.20 2.30
C PRO A 827 36.25 -24.67 1.28
N SER A 828 36.05 -24.96 -0.01
CA SER A 828 36.94 -24.54 -1.12
C SER A 828 36.50 -23.22 -1.78
N SER A 829 35.48 -22.53 -1.24
CA SER A 829 34.88 -21.34 -1.87
C SER A 829 35.49 -20.02 -1.37
N PHE A 830 35.67 -19.07 -2.29
CA PHE A 830 36.06 -17.69 -1.97
C PHE A 830 34.84 -16.81 -1.81
N LEU A 831 34.86 -15.90 -0.84
CA LEU A 831 33.92 -14.79 -0.76
C LEU A 831 34.45 -13.64 -1.62
N GLN A 832 33.85 -13.48 -2.80
CA GLN A 832 34.20 -12.41 -3.72
C GLN A 832 33.57 -11.07 -3.27
N LEU A 833 34.40 -10.04 -3.15
CA LEU A 833 34.00 -8.69 -2.75
C LEU A 833 34.35 -7.70 -3.85
N SER A 834 33.38 -6.91 -4.32
CA SER A 834 33.63 -5.88 -5.34
C SER A 834 33.91 -4.53 -4.70
N ILE A 835 34.93 -3.83 -5.19
CA ILE A 835 35.24 -2.47 -4.72
C ILE A 835 34.12 -1.50 -5.10
N SER A 836 33.51 -1.65 -6.28
CA SER A 836 32.34 -0.85 -6.70
C SER A 836 31.26 -0.77 -5.60
N ASN A 837 31.03 -1.88 -4.89
CA ASN A 837 29.97 -1.98 -3.89
C ASN A 837 30.47 -1.70 -2.47
N THR A 838 31.73 -2.00 -2.17
CA THR A 838 32.30 -1.95 -0.80
C THR A 838 33.14 -0.71 -0.50
N LEU A 839 33.47 0.14 -1.48
CA LEU A 839 34.36 1.31 -1.31
C LEU A 839 34.01 2.21 -0.12
N HIS A 840 32.73 2.40 0.13
CA HIS A 840 32.22 3.25 1.20
C HIS A 840 32.50 2.71 2.61
N MET A 841 32.85 1.42 2.74
CA MET A 841 33.11 0.75 4.02
C MET A 841 34.54 0.99 4.53
N GLN A 842 35.42 1.58 3.72
CA GLN A 842 36.85 1.71 4.01
C GLN A 842 37.14 2.33 5.38
N GLU A 843 36.55 3.50 5.67
CA GLU A 843 36.82 4.18 6.94
C GLU A 843 36.28 3.39 8.14
N ALA A 844 35.16 2.69 7.98
CA ALA A 844 34.58 1.86 9.04
C ALA A 844 35.44 0.62 9.33
N ILE A 845 35.89 -0.10 8.29
CA ILE A 845 36.78 -1.27 8.44
C ILE A 845 38.13 -0.84 9.05
N LYS A 846 38.65 0.31 8.60
CA LYS A 846 39.87 0.87 9.15
C LYS A 846 39.74 1.23 10.63
N ALA A 847 38.59 1.76 11.06
CA ALA A 847 38.32 2.09 12.46
C ALA A 847 38.26 0.86 13.36
N THR A 848 37.67 -0.25 12.90
CA THR A 848 37.57 -1.49 13.71
C THR A 848 38.87 -2.28 13.77
N GLN A 849 39.84 -1.96 12.90
CA GLN A 849 41.07 -2.73 12.68
C GLN A 849 40.85 -4.21 12.31
N ALA A 850 39.62 -4.62 12.01
CA ALA A 850 39.29 -5.98 11.57
C ALA A 850 39.69 -6.19 10.09
N THR A 851 39.74 -7.44 9.64
CA THR A 851 39.75 -7.73 8.19
C THR A 851 38.35 -7.48 7.61
N VAL A 852 38.26 -7.31 6.29
CA VAL A 852 36.96 -7.13 5.62
C VAL A 852 36.03 -8.34 5.85
N ALA A 853 36.58 -9.56 5.91
CA ALA A 853 35.83 -10.77 6.20
C ALA A 853 35.30 -10.79 7.63
N GLU A 854 36.10 -10.37 8.61
CA GLU A 854 35.67 -10.24 10.00
C GLU A 854 34.60 -9.15 10.16
N PHE A 855 34.78 -8.02 9.48
CA PHE A 855 33.84 -6.88 9.53
C PHE A 855 32.44 -7.25 9.05
N ILE A 856 32.33 -8.07 8.00
CA ILE A 856 31.05 -8.58 7.48
C ILE A 856 30.61 -9.89 8.16
N ALA A 857 31.24 -10.25 9.28
CA ALA A 857 30.98 -11.45 10.06
C ALA A 857 31.18 -12.78 9.29
N GLN A 858 32.02 -12.83 8.26
CA GLN A 858 32.37 -14.00 7.46
C GLN A 858 33.83 -14.44 7.67
N LYS A 859 34.28 -14.45 8.93
CA LYS A 859 35.68 -14.76 9.31
C LYS A 859 36.20 -16.13 8.82
N ASP A 860 35.30 -17.07 8.53
CA ASP A 860 35.64 -18.43 8.12
C ASP A 860 35.75 -18.57 6.58
N SER A 861 35.52 -17.49 5.83
CA SER A 861 35.63 -17.45 4.36
C SER A 861 36.87 -16.69 3.91
N ALA A 862 37.57 -17.22 2.90
CA ALA A 862 38.68 -16.52 2.27
C ALA A 862 38.15 -15.38 1.38
N ALA A 863 38.54 -14.14 1.68
CA ALA A 863 38.07 -12.95 0.96
C ALA A 863 38.92 -12.66 -0.29
N LEU A 864 38.26 -12.61 -1.44
CA LEU A 864 38.86 -12.18 -2.72
C LEU A 864 38.32 -10.81 -3.12
N LEU A 865 39.19 -9.80 -3.13
CA LEU A 865 38.82 -8.44 -3.52
C LEU A 865 39.00 -8.23 -5.03
N VAL A 866 37.90 -7.90 -5.72
CA VAL A 866 37.87 -7.61 -7.16
C VAL A 866 37.43 -6.18 -7.43
N LEU A 867 37.76 -5.64 -8.60
CA LEU A 867 37.47 -4.24 -8.92
C LEU A 867 35.97 -3.97 -9.11
N ARG A 868 35.25 -4.90 -9.77
CA ARG A 868 33.85 -4.74 -10.20
C ARG A 868 33.02 -5.97 -9.86
N ASP A 869 31.70 -5.81 -9.81
CA ASP A 869 30.75 -6.90 -9.67
C ASP A 869 30.44 -7.51 -11.05
N PRO A 870 30.74 -8.81 -11.30
CA PRO A 870 30.47 -9.46 -12.58
C PRO A 870 28.97 -9.66 -12.89
N SER A 871 28.08 -9.48 -11.91
CA SER A 871 26.63 -9.57 -12.10
C SER A 871 26.00 -8.28 -12.66
N GLU A 872 26.74 -7.18 -12.64
CA GLU A 872 26.30 -5.89 -13.17
C GLU A 872 26.93 -5.62 -14.53
N THR A 873 26.15 -5.05 -15.45
CA THR A 873 26.69 -4.60 -16.73
C THR A 873 27.64 -3.44 -16.48
N GLN A 874 28.90 -3.61 -16.85
CA GLN A 874 29.91 -2.58 -16.79
C GLN A 874 29.52 -1.42 -17.71
N ILE A 875 29.43 -0.21 -17.14
CA ILE A 875 29.25 1.03 -17.90
C ILE A 875 30.61 1.42 -18.51
N PRO A 876 30.75 1.46 -19.85
CA PRO A 876 31.98 1.91 -20.48
C PRO A 876 32.25 3.36 -20.09
N GLY A 877 33.44 3.61 -19.56
CA GLY A 877 33.89 4.95 -19.18
C GLY A 877 35.19 5.26 -19.88
N VAL A 878 35.42 6.50 -20.34
CA VAL A 878 36.73 6.89 -20.85
C VAL A 878 37.72 6.83 -19.69
N PRO A 879 38.63 5.85 -19.63
CA PRO A 879 39.56 5.79 -18.53
C PRO A 879 40.59 6.91 -18.71
N GLU A 880 40.99 7.54 -17.62
CA GLU A 880 41.99 8.61 -17.64
C GLU A 880 43.40 8.01 -17.68
N ARG A 881 44.46 8.84 -17.74
CA ARG A 881 45.84 8.31 -17.87
C ARG A 881 46.32 7.58 -16.61
N GLU A 882 45.79 7.93 -15.44
CA GLU A 882 46.32 7.47 -14.14
C GLU A 882 45.27 6.86 -13.21
N SER A 883 44.04 6.66 -13.70
CA SER A 883 42.94 6.15 -12.89
C SER A 883 41.93 5.36 -13.73
N VAL A 884 41.24 4.43 -13.08
CA VAL A 884 40.17 3.61 -13.67
C VAL A 884 38.81 4.09 -13.14
N PRO A 885 37.82 4.36 -14.02
CA PRO A 885 36.49 4.76 -13.59
C PRO A 885 35.75 3.56 -12.99
N ILE A 886 35.31 3.67 -11.75
CA ILE A 886 34.38 2.76 -11.09
C ILE A 886 33.06 3.47 -10.86
N PHE A 887 31.96 2.72 -10.93
CA PHE A 887 30.63 3.22 -10.64
C PHE A 887 30.22 2.65 -9.30
N THR A 888 30.02 3.53 -8.34
CA THR A 888 29.64 3.18 -6.97
C THR A 888 28.22 3.66 -6.71
N ARG A 889 27.65 3.30 -5.56
CA ARG A 889 26.38 3.88 -5.08
C ARG A 889 26.37 5.42 -5.06
N CYS A 890 27.53 6.05 -4.87
CA CYS A 890 27.68 7.51 -4.82
C CYS A 890 27.95 8.12 -6.21
N GLY A 891 27.78 7.34 -7.27
CA GLY A 891 28.07 7.72 -8.65
C GLY A 891 29.46 7.31 -9.10
N ARG A 892 29.88 7.89 -10.24
CA ARG A 892 31.17 7.63 -10.88
C ARG A 892 32.31 8.18 -10.03
N ARG A 893 33.31 7.35 -9.78
CA ARG A 893 34.56 7.73 -9.11
C ARG A 893 35.75 7.22 -9.91
N ASN A 894 36.79 8.03 -10.06
CA ASN A 894 38.02 7.63 -10.73
C ASN A 894 39.01 7.15 -9.66
N LEU A 895 39.40 5.88 -9.70
CA LEU A 895 40.28 5.26 -8.71
C LEU A 895 41.71 5.16 -9.25
N GLY A 896 42.66 5.81 -8.57
CA GLY A 896 44.09 5.69 -8.85
C GLY A 896 44.77 4.59 -8.02
N VAL A 897 46.03 4.24 -8.35
CA VAL A 897 46.76 3.17 -7.66
C VAL A 897 46.97 3.45 -6.17
N GLU A 898 47.31 4.68 -5.80
CA GLU A 898 47.53 5.04 -4.39
C GLU A 898 46.26 4.86 -3.54
N GLU A 899 45.14 5.39 -4.04
CA GLU A 899 43.84 5.27 -3.35
C GLU A 899 43.38 3.81 -3.29
N TYR A 900 43.55 3.07 -4.38
CA TYR A 900 43.27 1.64 -4.45
C TYR A 900 44.08 0.85 -3.42
N MET A 901 45.41 1.00 -3.37
CA MET A 901 46.26 0.23 -2.47
C MET A 901 46.02 0.56 -0.99
N LYS A 902 45.74 1.83 -0.65
CA LYS A 902 45.30 2.21 0.71
C LYS A 902 44.01 1.50 1.11
N LEU A 903 43.09 1.31 0.16
CA LEU A 903 41.88 0.53 0.40
C LEU A 903 42.19 -0.95 0.63
N VAL A 904 43.04 -1.55 -0.21
CA VAL A 904 43.45 -2.96 -0.03
C VAL A 904 44.11 -3.19 1.33
N GLU A 905 44.99 -2.28 1.77
CA GLU A 905 45.61 -2.31 3.11
C GLU A 905 44.60 -2.15 4.25
N SER A 906 43.56 -1.35 4.04
CA SER A 906 42.48 -1.18 5.02
C SER A 906 41.62 -2.45 5.11
N PHE A 907 41.35 -3.10 3.97
CA PHE A 907 40.49 -4.28 3.89
C PHE A 907 41.20 -5.56 4.34
N ARG A 908 42.52 -5.66 4.14
CA ARG A 908 43.33 -6.85 4.45
C ARG A 908 42.73 -8.16 3.92
N PRO A 909 42.44 -8.26 2.60
CA PRO A 909 41.86 -9.47 2.03
C PRO A 909 42.89 -10.61 1.96
N ASP A 910 42.43 -11.86 1.85
CA ASP A 910 43.29 -13.03 1.61
C ASP A 910 43.88 -13.02 0.19
N ALA A 911 43.12 -12.49 -0.78
CA ALA A 911 43.60 -12.28 -2.13
C ALA A 911 42.98 -11.03 -2.75
N TYR A 912 43.67 -10.40 -3.70
CA TYR A 912 43.12 -9.29 -4.47
C TYR A 912 43.65 -9.26 -5.91
N VAL A 913 42.86 -8.65 -6.80
CA VAL A 913 43.23 -8.39 -8.20
C VAL A 913 43.74 -6.94 -8.31
N PRO A 914 45.02 -6.68 -8.64
CA PRO A 914 45.57 -5.34 -8.82
C PRO A 914 44.73 -4.47 -9.76
N LEU A 915 44.81 -3.15 -9.62
CA LEU A 915 44.11 -2.22 -10.51
C LEU A 915 44.47 -2.49 -11.98
N TYR A 916 43.47 -2.54 -12.86
CA TYR A 916 43.64 -2.92 -14.27
C TYR A 916 42.54 -2.32 -15.17
N ASP A 917 42.78 -2.32 -16.48
CA ASP A 917 41.84 -1.84 -17.50
C ASP A 917 41.36 -3.00 -18.37
N ALA A 918 40.20 -3.57 -18.04
CA ALA A 918 39.52 -4.62 -18.79
C ALA A 918 38.23 -4.15 -19.49
N ASP A 919 38.09 -2.84 -19.71
CA ASP A 919 36.95 -2.26 -20.43
C ASP A 919 37.10 -2.47 -21.95
N THR A 920 37.04 -3.73 -22.35
CA THR A 920 37.14 -4.21 -23.73
C THR A 920 36.17 -5.36 -23.98
N ASP A 921 35.67 -5.43 -25.21
CA ASP A 921 34.74 -6.43 -25.71
C ASP A 921 35.13 -6.86 -27.13
N VAL A 922 34.29 -7.66 -27.79
CA VAL A 922 34.51 -8.08 -29.18
C VAL A 922 34.50 -6.92 -30.18
N THR A 923 33.82 -5.81 -29.87
CA THR A 923 33.71 -4.62 -30.75
C THR A 923 34.87 -3.64 -30.59
N SER A 924 35.72 -3.84 -29.59
CA SER A 924 36.79 -2.92 -29.22
C SER A 924 37.90 -2.82 -30.29
N SER A 925 38.25 -1.58 -30.65
CA SER A 925 39.32 -1.32 -31.62
C SER A 925 40.70 -1.80 -31.13
N LYS A 926 41.58 -2.20 -32.05
CA LYS A 926 42.98 -2.58 -31.73
C LYS A 926 43.70 -1.53 -30.87
N LYS A 927 43.46 -0.24 -31.12
CA LYS A 927 44.04 0.87 -30.35
C LYS A 927 43.50 0.93 -28.92
N ARG A 928 42.23 0.62 -28.71
CA ARG A 928 41.61 0.56 -27.36
C ARG A 928 42.16 -0.61 -26.55
N VAL A 929 42.32 -1.76 -27.21
CA VAL A 929 42.89 -2.98 -26.60
C VAL A 929 44.35 -2.77 -26.21
N GLN A 930 45.18 -2.18 -27.08
CA GLN A 930 46.57 -1.86 -26.74
C GLN A 930 46.66 -0.94 -25.52
N LYS A 931 45.85 0.13 -25.46
CA LYS A 931 45.81 1.03 -24.30
C LYS A 931 45.42 0.34 -22.99
N SER A 932 44.55 -0.67 -23.06
CA SER A 932 44.16 -1.47 -21.89
C SER A 932 45.36 -2.25 -21.34
N ILE A 933 46.18 -2.82 -22.21
CA ILE A 933 47.44 -3.48 -21.83
C ILE A 933 48.42 -2.48 -21.23
N ASP A 934 48.75 -1.41 -21.96
CA ASP A 934 49.78 -0.44 -21.54
C ASP A 934 49.47 0.15 -20.14
N ARG A 935 48.18 0.35 -19.84
CA ARG A 935 47.71 0.80 -18.51
C ARG A 935 47.78 -0.29 -17.47
N THR A 936 47.32 -1.49 -17.80
CA THR A 936 47.33 -2.63 -16.87
C THR A 936 48.76 -2.97 -16.46
N GLU A 937 49.71 -2.97 -17.40
CA GLU A 937 51.14 -3.16 -17.10
C GLU A 937 51.66 -2.11 -16.11
N LYS A 938 51.37 -0.81 -16.35
CA LYS A 938 51.74 0.28 -15.44
C LYS A 938 51.13 0.12 -14.04
N PHE A 939 49.84 -0.20 -13.96
CA PHE A 939 49.13 -0.33 -12.68
C PHE A 939 49.59 -1.55 -11.89
N VAL A 940 49.76 -2.71 -12.55
CA VAL A 940 50.24 -3.94 -11.91
C VAL A 940 51.64 -3.74 -11.34
N GLU A 941 52.57 -3.12 -12.08
CA GLU A 941 53.92 -2.84 -11.59
C GLU A 941 53.89 -1.95 -10.34
N GLN A 942 53.08 -0.88 -10.35
CA GLN A 942 52.95 0.01 -9.19
C GLN A 942 52.31 -0.68 -7.98
N CYS A 943 51.26 -1.48 -8.18
CA CYS A 943 50.62 -2.26 -7.12
C CYS A 943 51.59 -3.29 -6.53
N LEU A 944 52.40 -3.95 -7.37
CA LEU A 944 53.39 -4.93 -6.94
C LEU A 944 54.51 -4.29 -6.12
N GLN A 945 55.01 -3.13 -6.55
CA GLN A 945 55.99 -2.36 -5.79
C GLN A 945 55.44 -1.90 -4.44
N TRP A 946 54.16 -1.54 -4.36
CA TRP A 946 53.49 -1.19 -3.11
C TRP A 946 53.35 -2.41 -2.20
N HIS A 947 52.87 -3.53 -2.75
CA HIS A 947 52.68 -4.78 -2.03
C HIS A 947 53.98 -5.26 -1.36
N ARG A 948 55.10 -5.27 -2.11
CA ARG A 948 56.42 -5.66 -1.58
C ARG A 948 56.92 -4.77 -0.43
N LYS A 949 56.40 -3.54 -0.30
CA LYS A 949 56.72 -2.60 0.78
C LYS A 949 55.75 -2.65 1.95
N SER A 950 54.57 -3.29 1.79
CA SER A 950 53.50 -3.29 2.77
C SER A 950 53.60 -4.50 3.69
N ASP A 951 53.90 -4.26 4.97
CA ASP A 951 53.93 -5.33 5.98
C ASP A 951 52.54 -5.96 6.19
N VAL A 952 51.48 -5.19 5.98
CA VAL A 952 50.08 -5.60 6.18
C VAL A 952 49.63 -6.59 5.11
N LEU A 953 50.10 -6.43 3.87
CA LEU A 953 49.66 -7.26 2.73
C LEU A 953 50.56 -8.47 2.49
N ARG A 954 51.57 -8.70 3.31
CA ARG A 954 52.56 -9.78 3.10
C ARG A 954 51.95 -11.19 3.02
N SER A 955 50.81 -11.41 3.67
CA SER A 955 50.06 -12.68 3.62
C SER A 955 49.01 -12.74 2.51
N ALA A 956 48.69 -11.61 1.87
CA ALA A 956 47.68 -11.56 0.82
C ALA A 956 48.27 -12.06 -0.50
N SER A 957 47.52 -12.87 -1.24
CA SER A 957 47.91 -13.34 -2.57
C SER A 957 47.47 -12.35 -3.66
N ILE A 958 48.34 -12.11 -4.63
CA ILE A 958 48.01 -11.26 -5.79
C ILE A 958 47.49 -12.15 -6.94
N ILE A 959 46.33 -11.82 -7.50
CA ILE A 959 45.77 -12.47 -8.69
C ILE A 959 46.00 -11.56 -9.90
N ALA A 960 46.89 -11.97 -10.81
CA ALA A 960 47.33 -11.13 -11.93
C ALA A 960 46.32 -11.07 -13.08
N PRO A 961 45.88 -9.87 -13.51
CA PRO A 961 44.90 -9.73 -14.58
C PRO A 961 45.55 -9.86 -15.97
N VAL A 962 45.16 -10.89 -16.71
CA VAL A 962 45.49 -11.06 -18.13
C VAL A 962 44.43 -10.36 -18.96
N VAL A 963 44.82 -9.30 -19.68
CA VAL A 963 43.95 -8.50 -20.56
C VAL A 963 44.40 -8.64 -22.03
N GLY A 964 43.79 -7.89 -22.96
CA GLY A 964 44.15 -7.93 -24.39
C GLY A 964 43.01 -8.34 -25.34
N GLY A 965 41.77 -8.36 -24.86
CA GLY A 965 40.58 -8.58 -25.70
C GLY A 965 40.63 -9.89 -26.49
N TYR A 966 40.07 -9.86 -27.70
CA TYR A 966 40.06 -10.97 -28.67
C TYR A 966 41.30 -11.01 -29.57
N ASN A 967 42.42 -10.36 -29.18
CA ASN A 967 43.63 -10.32 -29.99
C ASN A 967 44.71 -11.25 -29.40
N PRO A 968 45.01 -12.39 -30.06
CA PRO A 968 45.96 -13.37 -29.54
C PRO A 968 47.37 -12.81 -29.27
N LYS A 969 47.86 -11.90 -30.12
CA LYS A 969 49.21 -11.29 -29.96
C LYS A 969 49.28 -10.38 -28.75
N LEU A 970 48.20 -9.65 -28.49
CA LEU A 970 48.11 -8.74 -27.35
C LEU A 970 47.89 -9.50 -26.04
N ARG A 971 47.15 -10.61 -26.08
CA ARG A 971 47.08 -11.58 -24.97
C ARG A 971 48.45 -12.17 -24.65
N GLU A 972 49.22 -12.56 -25.67
CA GLU A 972 50.59 -13.06 -25.51
C GLU A 972 51.51 -12.01 -24.88
N GLN A 973 51.42 -10.74 -25.30
CA GLN A 973 52.13 -9.64 -24.64
C GLN A 973 51.77 -9.54 -23.16
N SER A 974 50.46 -9.55 -22.82
CA SER A 974 50.01 -9.48 -21.42
C SER A 974 50.54 -10.64 -20.58
N VAL A 975 50.55 -11.86 -21.12
CA VAL A 975 51.09 -13.04 -20.42
C VAL A 975 52.60 -12.93 -20.21
N GLU A 976 53.35 -12.51 -21.22
CA GLU A 976 54.82 -12.40 -21.13
C GLU A 976 55.25 -11.32 -20.12
N PHE A 977 54.54 -10.19 -20.07
CA PHE A 977 54.76 -9.17 -19.04
C PHE A 977 54.57 -9.75 -17.62
N LEU A 978 53.48 -10.48 -17.38
CA LEU A 978 53.20 -11.05 -16.06
C LEU A 978 54.15 -12.18 -15.69
N ARG A 979 54.69 -12.94 -16.66
CA ARG A 979 55.68 -13.99 -16.41
C ARG A 979 56.97 -13.46 -15.81
N ALA A 980 57.35 -12.22 -16.11
CA ALA A 980 58.55 -11.59 -15.54
C ALA A 980 58.52 -11.53 -13.99
N SER A 981 57.33 -11.52 -13.39
CA SER A 981 57.12 -11.53 -11.93
C SER A 981 56.21 -12.70 -11.48
N ALA A 982 56.25 -13.84 -12.17
CA ALA A 982 55.36 -14.99 -11.89
C ALA A 982 55.45 -15.51 -10.43
N GLY A 983 56.59 -15.33 -9.77
CA GLY A 983 56.81 -15.72 -8.38
C GLY A 983 55.97 -14.93 -7.36
N ASP A 984 55.55 -13.71 -7.70
CA ASP A 984 54.76 -12.85 -6.81
C ASP A 984 53.24 -13.10 -6.93
N PHE A 985 52.79 -13.87 -7.93
CA PHE A 985 51.37 -14.08 -8.20
C PHE A 985 50.88 -15.42 -7.68
N GLY A 986 49.73 -15.42 -7.00
CA GLY A 986 49.04 -16.64 -6.55
C GLY A 986 48.20 -17.30 -7.65
N GLY A 987 47.81 -16.52 -8.66
CA GLY A 987 46.99 -16.98 -9.78
C GLY A 987 46.81 -15.89 -10.85
N TYR A 988 46.00 -16.19 -11.85
CA TYR A 988 45.75 -15.31 -13.00
C TYR A 988 44.26 -15.15 -13.25
N LEU A 989 43.79 -13.91 -13.44
CA LEU A 989 42.43 -13.61 -13.86
C LEU A 989 42.41 -13.30 -15.35
N ILE A 990 41.69 -14.09 -16.14
CA ILE A 990 41.50 -13.84 -17.58
C ILE A 990 40.28 -12.93 -17.74
N ASP A 991 40.49 -11.69 -18.19
CA ASP A 991 39.43 -10.68 -18.27
C ASP A 991 39.50 -9.83 -19.56
N GLY A 992 38.52 -8.96 -19.77
CA GLY A 992 38.43 -8.07 -20.93
C GLY A 992 37.88 -8.74 -22.19
N LEU A 993 37.06 -9.79 -22.03
CA LEU A 993 36.34 -10.43 -23.13
C LEU A 993 34.91 -9.89 -23.28
N HIS A 994 34.36 -9.26 -22.25
CA HIS A 994 32.99 -8.74 -22.23
C HIS A 994 32.83 -7.68 -21.15
N LEU A 995 31.66 -7.05 -21.12
CA LEU A 995 31.32 -6.00 -20.16
C LEU A 995 30.45 -6.50 -18.99
N TYR A 996 30.55 -7.77 -18.59
CA TYR A 996 29.79 -8.37 -17.48
C TYR A 996 28.25 -8.24 -17.62
N GLY A 997 27.53 -8.70 -16.59
CA GLY A 997 26.08 -8.58 -16.52
C GLY A 997 25.31 -9.56 -17.43
N PRO A 998 23.99 -9.34 -17.57
CA PRO A 998 23.08 -10.29 -18.22
C PRO A 998 23.36 -10.55 -19.71
N SER A 999 24.06 -9.63 -20.38
CA SER A 999 24.45 -9.80 -21.79
C SER A 999 25.43 -10.95 -22.00
N VAL A 1000 26.25 -11.27 -20.99
CA VAL A 1000 27.25 -12.34 -21.04
C VAL A 1000 26.60 -13.72 -21.08
N ALA A 1001 25.48 -13.91 -20.39
CA ALA A 1001 24.71 -15.15 -20.43
C ALA A 1001 24.24 -15.54 -21.84
N ARG A 1002 24.26 -14.58 -22.79
CA ARG A 1002 23.83 -14.75 -24.18
C ARG A 1002 24.99 -14.77 -25.19
N MET A 1003 26.23 -14.73 -24.71
CA MET A 1003 27.40 -14.65 -25.57
C MET A 1003 27.66 -15.96 -26.31
N GLU A 1004 27.93 -15.90 -27.62
CA GLU A 1004 28.46 -17.04 -28.36
C GLU A 1004 29.90 -17.34 -27.92
N GLY A 1005 30.09 -18.50 -27.31
CA GLY A 1005 31.32 -18.84 -26.59
C GLY A 1005 32.53 -19.21 -27.45
N SER A 1006 32.37 -19.52 -28.73
CA SER A 1006 33.43 -20.14 -29.57
C SER A 1006 34.70 -19.29 -29.68
N GLY A 1007 34.55 -17.97 -29.89
CA GLY A 1007 35.67 -17.04 -29.95
C GLY A 1007 36.36 -16.87 -28.59
N ALA A 1008 35.59 -16.81 -27.50
CA ALA A 1008 36.12 -16.63 -26.15
C ALA A 1008 36.91 -17.86 -25.69
N VAL A 1009 36.35 -19.06 -25.89
CA VAL A 1009 36.98 -20.35 -25.55
C VAL A 1009 38.31 -20.53 -26.28
N SER A 1010 38.39 -20.15 -27.56
CA SER A 1010 39.63 -20.21 -28.34
C SER A 1010 40.74 -19.34 -27.72
N ILE A 1011 40.41 -18.08 -27.40
CA ILE A 1011 41.35 -17.15 -26.77
C ILE A 1011 41.79 -17.66 -25.39
N VAL A 1012 40.84 -18.12 -24.57
CA VAL A 1012 41.14 -18.66 -23.23
C VAL A 1012 42.03 -19.88 -23.31
N THR A 1013 41.75 -20.82 -24.23
CA THR A 1013 42.59 -22.02 -24.46
C THR A 1013 44.05 -21.63 -24.75
N ASP A 1014 44.25 -20.64 -25.63
CA ASP A 1014 45.57 -20.16 -26.00
C ASP A 1014 46.29 -19.45 -24.84
N VAL A 1015 45.56 -18.72 -23.99
CA VAL A 1015 46.11 -18.09 -22.78
C VAL A 1015 46.49 -19.15 -21.75
N CYS A 1016 45.60 -20.08 -21.43
CA CYS A 1016 45.84 -21.13 -20.42
C CYS A 1016 47.06 -21.99 -20.75
N LYS A 1017 47.27 -22.34 -22.02
CA LYS A 1017 48.49 -23.05 -22.49
C LYS A 1017 49.80 -22.29 -22.22
N ARG A 1018 49.74 -20.97 -22.09
CA ARG A 1018 50.89 -20.11 -21.80
C ARG A 1018 51.01 -19.79 -20.31
N LEU A 1019 50.00 -20.03 -19.49
CA LEU A 1019 50.09 -19.77 -18.06
C LEU A 1019 50.70 -20.98 -17.34
N PRO A 1020 51.51 -20.75 -16.27
CA PRO A 1020 52.07 -21.84 -15.46
C PRO A 1020 50.99 -22.80 -14.95
N GLU A 1021 51.27 -24.11 -14.99
CA GLU A 1021 50.29 -25.17 -14.64
C GLU A 1021 49.95 -25.22 -13.16
N GLU A 1022 50.89 -24.80 -12.30
CA GLU A 1022 50.77 -24.82 -10.85
C GLU A 1022 49.99 -23.63 -10.26
N LYS A 1023 49.53 -22.70 -11.10
CA LYS A 1023 48.85 -21.47 -10.68
C LYS A 1023 47.37 -21.51 -11.06
N VAL A 1024 46.52 -21.02 -10.15
CA VAL A 1024 45.06 -21.03 -10.32
C VAL A 1024 44.64 -19.99 -11.37
N ARG A 1025 43.72 -20.38 -12.27
CA ARG A 1025 43.20 -19.53 -13.34
C ARG A 1025 41.73 -19.20 -13.12
N PHE A 1026 41.43 -17.91 -13.02
CA PHE A 1026 40.09 -17.37 -12.81
C PHE A 1026 39.52 -16.83 -14.13
N CYS A 1027 38.21 -16.99 -14.33
CA CYS A 1027 37.47 -16.32 -15.39
C CYS A 1027 36.10 -15.91 -14.84
N PHE A 1028 35.84 -14.61 -14.78
CA PHE A 1028 34.61 -14.09 -14.19
C PHE A 1028 33.58 -13.67 -15.25
N GLY A 1029 32.31 -13.82 -14.92
CA GLY A 1029 31.16 -13.43 -15.74
C GLY A 1029 29.94 -14.32 -15.51
N ALA A 1030 28.76 -13.79 -15.86
CA ALA A 1030 27.49 -14.51 -15.77
C ALA A 1030 27.34 -15.53 -16.92
N PHE A 1031 28.27 -16.48 -17.02
CA PHE A 1031 28.34 -17.44 -18.10
C PHE A 1031 27.25 -18.51 -17.99
N ASP A 1032 26.71 -18.87 -19.15
CA ASP A 1032 25.87 -20.06 -19.28
C ASP A 1032 26.62 -21.34 -18.89
N PRO A 1033 25.98 -22.33 -18.23
CA PRO A 1033 26.62 -23.58 -17.80
C PRO A 1033 27.37 -24.35 -18.89
N ARG A 1034 26.91 -24.30 -20.15
CA ARG A 1034 27.60 -24.94 -21.28
C ARG A 1034 28.93 -24.27 -21.57
N LEU A 1035 28.96 -22.94 -21.49
CA LEU A 1035 30.18 -22.16 -21.67
C LEU A 1035 31.15 -22.36 -20.50
N VAL A 1036 30.65 -22.47 -19.27
CA VAL A 1036 31.48 -22.83 -18.10
C VAL A 1036 32.22 -24.15 -18.32
N LEU A 1037 31.51 -25.20 -18.76
CA LEU A 1037 32.14 -26.49 -19.10
C LEU A 1037 33.20 -26.37 -20.20
N ALA A 1038 32.90 -25.62 -21.27
CA ALA A 1038 33.87 -25.40 -22.35
C ALA A 1038 35.11 -24.65 -21.87
N MET A 1039 34.96 -23.70 -20.94
CA MET A 1039 36.07 -22.96 -20.33
C MET A 1039 36.88 -23.82 -19.35
N ILE A 1040 36.25 -24.72 -18.62
CA ILE A 1040 36.95 -25.74 -17.80
C ILE A 1040 37.81 -26.62 -18.70
N MET A 1041 37.26 -27.11 -19.82
CA MET A 1041 38.00 -27.90 -20.81
C MET A 1041 39.14 -27.10 -21.47
N ALA A 1042 39.02 -25.77 -21.52
CA ALA A 1042 40.09 -24.86 -21.97
C ALA A 1042 41.17 -24.58 -20.89
N GLY A 1043 40.97 -25.09 -19.66
CA GLY A 1043 41.93 -24.99 -18.56
C GLY A 1043 41.66 -23.88 -17.55
N VAL A 1044 40.42 -23.39 -17.42
CA VAL A 1044 40.03 -22.45 -16.34
C VAL A 1044 39.66 -23.24 -15.08
N ASP A 1045 40.11 -22.77 -13.92
CA ASP A 1045 39.95 -23.46 -12.65
C ASP A 1045 38.80 -22.89 -11.79
N VAL A 1046 38.65 -21.55 -11.77
CA VAL A 1046 37.72 -20.86 -10.88
C VAL A 1046 36.79 -19.91 -11.66
N PHE A 1047 35.50 -19.99 -11.32
CA PHE A 1047 34.42 -19.14 -11.83
C PHE A 1047 33.71 -18.47 -10.66
N ASP A 1048 33.06 -17.34 -10.91
CA ASP A 1048 32.19 -16.69 -9.95
C ASP A 1048 30.72 -17.17 -10.07
N SER A 1049 29.88 -16.73 -9.14
CA SER A 1049 28.47 -17.09 -9.05
C SER A 1049 27.52 -16.00 -9.57
N SER A 1050 28.00 -15.04 -10.37
CA SER A 1050 27.16 -13.96 -10.91
C SER A 1050 26.01 -14.47 -11.77
N TYR A 1051 26.15 -15.61 -12.46
CA TYR A 1051 25.06 -16.23 -13.22
C TYR A 1051 23.84 -16.53 -12.33
N VAL A 1052 24.08 -17.10 -11.15
CA VAL A 1052 23.05 -17.37 -10.13
C VAL A 1052 22.35 -16.08 -9.73
N SER A 1053 23.13 -15.03 -9.48
CA SER A 1053 22.63 -13.73 -9.04
C SER A 1053 21.81 -13.02 -10.12
N VAL A 1054 22.27 -13.02 -11.36
CA VAL A 1054 21.52 -12.47 -12.51
C VAL A 1054 20.19 -13.20 -12.68
N LYS A 1055 20.19 -14.54 -12.64
CA LYS A 1055 18.98 -15.33 -12.83
C LYS A 1055 17.96 -15.15 -11.71
N ALA A 1056 18.40 -15.13 -10.45
CA ALA A 1056 17.51 -14.95 -9.32
C ALA A 1056 17.03 -13.49 -9.16
N ALA A 1057 17.94 -12.52 -9.15
CA ALA A 1057 17.65 -11.13 -8.76
C ALA A 1057 17.17 -10.25 -9.93
N GLN A 1058 17.59 -10.54 -11.16
CA GLN A 1058 17.30 -9.69 -12.32
C GLN A 1058 16.28 -10.30 -13.28
N GLU A 1059 16.33 -11.63 -13.51
CA GLU A 1059 15.48 -12.32 -14.49
C GLU A 1059 14.32 -13.14 -13.88
N TYR A 1060 14.29 -13.34 -12.55
CA TYR A 1060 13.28 -14.13 -11.82
C TYR A 1060 13.15 -15.59 -12.29
N ARG A 1061 14.28 -16.20 -12.65
CA ARG A 1061 14.35 -17.56 -13.17
C ARG A 1061 14.98 -18.53 -12.18
N ALA A 1062 14.33 -19.68 -12.02
CA ALA A 1062 14.90 -20.82 -11.30
C ALA A 1062 15.78 -21.64 -12.25
N LEU A 1063 16.95 -22.05 -11.80
CA LEU A 1063 17.79 -23.01 -12.51
C LEU A 1063 17.22 -24.42 -12.35
N VAL A 1064 16.98 -25.10 -13.47
CA VAL A 1064 16.37 -26.45 -13.47
C VAL A 1064 17.05 -27.41 -14.46
N PHE A 1065 18.15 -26.99 -15.10
CA PHE A 1065 18.90 -27.85 -16.01
C PHE A 1065 19.36 -29.14 -15.32
N SER A 1066 19.25 -30.25 -16.05
CA SER A 1066 19.70 -31.56 -15.57
C SER A 1066 21.20 -31.70 -15.74
N PHE A 1067 21.87 -32.19 -14.71
CA PHE A 1067 23.25 -32.66 -14.77
C PHE A 1067 23.33 -34.15 -14.39
N ASP A 1068 22.21 -34.87 -14.43
CA ASP A 1068 22.18 -36.33 -14.34
C ASP A 1068 22.32 -36.93 -15.74
N ALA A 1069 23.54 -37.33 -16.09
CA ALA A 1069 23.86 -37.90 -17.39
C ALA A 1069 23.10 -39.22 -17.71
N ALA A 1070 22.47 -39.86 -16.71
CA ALA A 1070 21.66 -41.07 -16.90
C ALA A 1070 20.19 -40.77 -17.27
N ALA A 1071 19.72 -39.53 -17.05
CA ALA A 1071 18.36 -39.11 -17.38
C ALA A 1071 18.23 -38.67 -18.86
N SER A 1072 17.01 -38.70 -19.40
CA SER A 1072 16.73 -38.13 -20.73
C SER A 1072 16.82 -36.61 -20.67
N ALA A 1073 17.67 -36.01 -21.52
CA ALA A 1073 17.88 -34.56 -21.60
C ALA A 1073 17.07 -33.87 -22.71
N ASP A 1074 16.48 -34.63 -23.64
CA ASP A 1074 15.90 -34.06 -24.86
C ASP A 1074 14.68 -33.18 -24.54
N GLY A 1075 14.80 -31.88 -24.85
CA GLY A 1075 13.72 -30.91 -24.65
C GLY A 1075 13.45 -30.52 -23.19
N GLN A 1076 14.28 -30.93 -22.24
CA GLN A 1076 14.18 -30.43 -20.86
C GLN A 1076 14.59 -28.96 -20.80
N ALA A 1077 13.83 -28.14 -20.06
CA ALA A 1077 14.15 -26.74 -19.89
C ALA A 1077 15.38 -26.55 -18.98
N THR A 1078 16.26 -25.62 -19.31
CA THR A 1078 17.41 -25.28 -18.44
C THR A 1078 17.04 -24.34 -17.31
N GLU A 1079 15.94 -23.60 -17.47
CA GLU A 1079 15.45 -22.54 -16.60
C GLU A 1079 13.93 -22.61 -16.52
N LEU A 1080 13.37 -22.14 -15.41
CA LEU A 1080 11.93 -21.96 -15.20
C LEU A 1080 11.65 -20.49 -14.87
N ASP A 1081 10.79 -19.85 -15.66
CA ASP A 1081 10.32 -18.48 -15.39
C ASP A 1081 9.24 -18.52 -14.32
N THR A 1082 9.54 -18.04 -13.12
CA THR A 1082 8.62 -18.10 -11.98
C THR A 1082 7.42 -17.16 -12.12
N THR A 1083 7.45 -16.24 -13.08
CA THR A 1083 6.38 -15.26 -13.35
C THR A 1083 5.36 -15.73 -14.38
N ASP A 1084 5.52 -16.93 -14.94
CA ASP A 1084 4.58 -17.51 -15.90
C ASP A 1084 3.27 -17.95 -15.19
N ALA A 1085 2.13 -17.48 -15.70
CA ALA A 1085 0.79 -17.71 -15.13
C ALA A 1085 0.43 -19.21 -15.04
N ARG A 1086 1.09 -20.07 -15.83
CA ARG A 1086 0.90 -21.52 -15.73
C ARG A 1086 1.23 -22.10 -14.34
N TRP A 1087 1.98 -21.36 -13.52
CA TRP A 1087 2.37 -21.81 -12.18
C TRP A 1087 1.37 -21.42 -11.09
N GLU A 1088 0.35 -20.61 -11.38
CA GLU A 1088 -0.61 -20.07 -10.39
C GLU A 1088 -1.20 -21.15 -9.47
N GLU A 1089 -1.48 -22.34 -10.01
CA GLU A 1089 -2.05 -23.47 -9.29
C GLU A 1089 -1.14 -24.71 -9.29
N ASP A 1090 0.16 -24.55 -9.59
CA ASP A 1090 1.14 -25.64 -9.55
C ASP A 1090 1.74 -25.78 -8.14
N PHE A 1091 1.22 -26.71 -7.35
CA PHE A 1091 1.66 -26.96 -5.97
C PHE A 1091 2.90 -27.87 -5.86
N ASP A 1092 3.55 -28.24 -6.97
CA ASP A 1092 4.80 -29.00 -6.97
C ASP A 1092 6.01 -28.11 -6.63
N PRO A 1093 7.12 -28.69 -6.13
CA PRO A 1093 8.37 -27.95 -5.93
C PRO A 1093 8.96 -27.44 -7.25
N LEU A 1094 9.85 -26.44 -7.19
CA LEU A 1094 10.57 -25.93 -8.38
C LEU A 1094 11.21 -27.08 -9.18
N LEU A 1095 12.03 -27.89 -8.51
CA LEU A 1095 12.70 -29.04 -9.07
C LEU A 1095 12.46 -30.29 -8.21
N PRO A 1096 11.73 -31.30 -8.72
CA PRO A 1096 11.53 -32.56 -8.02
C PRO A 1096 12.86 -33.23 -7.64
N GLY A 1097 12.99 -33.70 -6.40
CA GLY A 1097 14.20 -34.34 -5.89
C GLY A 1097 15.30 -33.38 -5.40
N CYS A 1098 15.15 -32.06 -5.59
CA CYS A 1098 16.09 -31.09 -5.04
C CYS A 1098 16.02 -31.02 -3.52
N THR A 1099 17.18 -30.97 -2.86
CA THR A 1099 17.28 -30.99 -1.39
C THR A 1099 17.38 -29.60 -0.77
N CYS A 1100 17.31 -28.53 -1.58
CA CYS A 1100 17.38 -27.16 -1.08
C CYS A 1100 16.17 -26.80 -0.21
N HIS A 1101 16.35 -25.83 0.69
CA HIS A 1101 15.28 -25.36 1.58
C HIS A 1101 14.01 -24.95 0.81
N THR A 1102 14.18 -24.27 -0.32
CA THR A 1102 13.07 -23.79 -1.16
C THR A 1102 12.25 -24.94 -1.70
N CYS A 1103 12.85 -25.90 -2.40
CA CYS A 1103 12.12 -27.06 -2.95
C CYS A 1103 11.47 -27.94 -1.87
N GLN A 1104 11.99 -27.94 -0.64
CA GLN A 1104 11.41 -28.71 0.47
C GLN A 1104 10.22 -28.01 1.16
N LYS A 1105 10.00 -26.71 0.93
CA LYS A 1105 9.06 -25.88 1.70
C LYS A 1105 8.11 -25.03 0.87
N ALA A 1106 8.48 -24.71 -0.36
CA ALA A 1106 7.74 -23.84 -1.25
C ALA A 1106 7.37 -24.58 -2.54
N SER A 1107 6.16 -24.30 -3.04
CA SER A 1107 5.70 -24.72 -4.35
C SER A 1107 5.97 -23.66 -5.41
N ARG A 1108 5.84 -24.05 -6.69
CA ARG A 1108 5.86 -23.12 -7.83
C ARG A 1108 4.76 -22.07 -7.71
N ALA A 1109 3.54 -22.46 -7.33
CA ALA A 1109 2.43 -21.57 -7.06
C ALA A 1109 2.74 -20.54 -5.96
N TYR A 1110 3.40 -20.99 -4.89
CA TYR A 1110 3.78 -20.08 -3.82
C TYR A 1110 4.83 -19.06 -4.29
N LEU A 1111 5.85 -19.50 -5.03
CA LEU A 1111 6.84 -18.58 -5.59
C LEU A 1111 6.22 -17.62 -6.60
N HIS A 1112 5.35 -18.12 -7.49
CA HIS A 1112 4.60 -17.33 -8.45
C HIS A 1112 3.76 -16.25 -7.74
N HIS A 1113 3.05 -16.63 -6.67
CA HIS A 1113 2.31 -15.71 -5.83
C HIS A 1113 3.22 -14.64 -5.21
N LEU A 1114 4.37 -15.02 -4.62
CA LEU A 1114 5.31 -14.07 -4.03
C LEU A 1114 5.82 -13.06 -5.06
N TYR A 1115 6.12 -13.49 -6.29
CA TYR A 1115 6.56 -12.58 -7.35
C TYR A 1115 5.44 -11.66 -7.84
N ASN A 1116 4.22 -12.17 -8.02
CA ASN A 1116 3.09 -11.34 -8.44
C ASN A 1116 2.65 -10.34 -7.37
N THR A 1117 2.78 -10.71 -6.08
CA THR A 1117 2.54 -9.82 -4.94
C THR A 1117 3.72 -8.93 -4.59
N ARG A 1118 4.84 -9.04 -5.33
CA ARG A 1118 6.06 -8.24 -5.16
C ARG A 1118 6.67 -8.39 -3.76
N GLU A 1119 6.58 -9.59 -3.20
CA GLU A 1119 7.14 -9.97 -1.90
C GLU A 1119 8.62 -10.35 -2.02
N MET A 1120 9.46 -9.81 -1.12
CA MET A 1120 10.91 -10.02 -1.13
C MET A 1120 11.35 -11.44 -0.79
N LEU A 1121 10.46 -12.22 -0.17
CA LEU A 1121 10.72 -13.63 0.09
C LEU A 1121 10.92 -14.43 -1.21
N GLY A 1122 10.31 -14.02 -2.32
CA GLY A 1122 10.46 -14.67 -3.63
C GLY A 1122 11.93 -14.71 -4.09
N PRO A 1123 12.58 -13.56 -4.29
CA PRO A 1123 14.01 -13.48 -4.63
C PRO A 1123 14.94 -14.23 -3.67
N ILE A 1124 14.66 -14.19 -2.35
CA ILE A 1124 15.45 -14.89 -1.34
C ILE A 1124 15.40 -16.41 -1.56
N LEU A 1125 14.19 -16.96 -1.66
CA LEU A 1125 13.99 -18.40 -1.89
C LEU A 1125 14.58 -18.85 -3.23
N LEU A 1126 14.49 -18.01 -4.25
CA LEU A 1126 15.07 -18.31 -5.56
C LEU A 1126 16.60 -18.31 -5.52
N MET A 1127 17.20 -17.37 -4.79
CA MET A 1127 18.65 -17.34 -4.57
C MET A 1127 19.14 -18.60 -3.84
N ILE A 1128 18.44 -19.03 -2.77
CA ILE A 1128 18.77 -20.27 -2.05
C ILE A 1128 18.74 -21.47 -3.00
N HIS A 1129 17.68 -21.59 -3.82
CA HIS A 1129 17.55 -22.66 -4.80
C HIS A 1129 18.67 -22.63 -5.85
N ASN A 1130 18.85 -21.49 -6.51
CA ASN A 1130 19.80 -21.37 -7.62
C ASN A 1130 21.25 -21.59 -7.13
N MET A 1131 21.61 -21.07 -5.96
CA MET A 1131 22.94 -21.25 -5.39
C MET A 1131 23.20 -22.72 -5.01
N HIS A 1132 22.21 -23.39 -4.41
CA HIS A 1132 22.29 -24.82 -4.12
C HIS A 1132 22.44 -25.64 -5.40
N HIS A 1133 21.58 -25.40 -6.40
CA HIS A 1133 21.61 -26.11 -7.69
C HIS A 1133 22.96 -25.96 -8.39
N TYR A 1134 23.51 -24.75 -8.41
CA TYR A 1134 24.80 -24.46 -9.03
C TYR A 1134 25.98 -25.07 -8.26
N THR A 1135 25.89 -25.13 -6.93
CA THR A 1135 26.90 -25.80 -6.08
C THR A 1135 26.92 -27.31 -6.36
N GLU A 1136 25.76 -27.96 -6.45
CA GLU A 1136 25.67 -29.38 -6.80
C GLU A 1136 26.17 -29.64 -8.23
N PHE A 1137 25.87 -28.75 -9.18
CA PHE A 1137 26.43 -28.82 -10.54
C PHE A 1137 27.97 -28.83 -10.53
N PHE A 1138 28.61 -27.95 -9.77
CA PHE A 1138 30.07 -27.94 -9.64
C PHE A 1138 30.64 -29.18 -8.94
N LYS A 1139 29.90 -29.79 -7.99
CA LYS A 1139 30.27 -31.10 -7.43
C LYS A 1139 30.26 -32.19 -8.51
N THR A 1140 29.22 -32.23 -9.33
CA THR A 1140 29.10 -33.16 -10.46
C THR A 1140 30.19 -32.94 -11.50
N ILE A 1141 30.52 -31.69 -11.84
CA ILE A 1141 31.66 -31.35 -12.70
C ILE A 1141 32.94 -32.01 -12.18
N ARG A 1142 33.26 -31.86 -10.88
CA ARG A 1142 34.47 -32.44 -10.29
C ARG A 1142 34.50 -33.96 -10.38
N GLN A 1143 33.35 -34.63 -10.26
CA GLN A 1143 33.25 -36.07 -10.47
C GLN A 1143 33.51 -36.45 -11.94
N HIS A 1144 32.94 -35.71 -12.89
CA HIS A 1144 33.17 -35.92 -14.33
C HIS A 1144 34.62 -35.63 -14.76
N VAL A 1145 35.27 -34.64 -14.16
CA VAL A 1145 36.72 -34.40 -14.34
C VAL A 1145 37.53 -35.58 -13.81
N GLY A 1146 37.24 -36.06 -12.59
CA GLY A 1146 37.95 -37.20 -11.99
C GLY A 1146 37.74 -38.53 -12.73
N SER A 1147 36.68 -38.65 -13.51
CA SER A 1147 36.33 -39.84 -14.31
C SER A 1147 36.56 -39.67 -15.82
N ASP A 1148 37.08 -38.52 -16.25
CA ASP A 1148 37.32 -38.16 -17.66
C ASP A 1148 36.07 -38.27 -18.57
N THR A 1149 34.91 -37.86 -18.04
CA THR A 1149 33.61 -37.92 -18.75
C THR A 1149 32.95 -36.55 -18.91
N LEU A 1150 33.70 -35.46 -18.72
CA LEU A 1150 33.21 -34.08 -18.86
C LEU A 1150 32.58 -33.78 -20.24
N PRO A 1151 33.12 -34.29 -21.38
CA PRO A 1151 32.48 -34.10 -22.69
C PRO A 1151 31.05 -34.66 -22.76
N HIS A 1152 30.77 -35.78 -22.07
CA HIS A 1152 29.43 -36.37 -22.03
C HIS A 1152 28.45 -35.46 -21.28
N LEU A 1153 28.89 -34.82 -20.20
CA LEU A 1153 28.08 -33.85 -19.46
C LEU A 1153 27.77 -32.61 -20.31
N LEU A 1154 28.75 -32.12 -21.08
CA LEU A 1154 28.54 -31.01 -22.03
C LEU A 1154 27.53 -31.38 -23.12
N GLU A 1155 27.64 -32.58 -23.70
CA GLU A 1155 26.68 -33.08 -24.69
C GLU A 1155 25.27 -33.24 -24.08
N HIS A 1156 25.17 -33.71 -22.84
CA HIS A 1156 23.91 -33.80 -22.11
C HIS A 1156 23.25 -32.43 -21.92
N LEU A 1157 23.99 -31.40 -21.50
CA LEU A 1157 23.46 -30.04 -21.37
C LEU A 1157 23.10 -29.39 -22.71
N THR A 1158 23.84 -29.71 -23.77
CA THR A 1158 23.59 -29.16 -25.11
C THR A 1158 22.27 -29.66 -25.71
N ARG A 1159 21.79 -30.84 -25.28
CA ARG A 1159 20.48 -31.40 -25.68
C ARG A 1159 19.28 -30.77 -24.97
N GLN A 1160 19.52 -29.97 -23.93
CA GLN A 1160 18.49 -29.27 -23.18
C GLN A 1160 18.13 -27.93 -23.83
N GLN A 1161 16.89 -27.50 -23.61
CA GLN A 1161 16.34 -26.30 -24.21
C GLN A 1161 16.45 -25.10 -23.27
N SER A 1162 17.13 -24.04 -23.73
CA SER A 1162 17.14 -22.77 -23.00
C SER A 1162 15.85 -22.00 -23.22
N LEU A 1163 15.39 -21.31 -22.18
CA LEU A 1163 14.30 -20.34 -22.33
C LEU A 1163 14.74 -19.18 -23.25
N PRO A 1164 13.80 -18.52 -23.94
CA PRO A 1164 14.09 -17.29 -24.67
C PRO A 1164 14.76 -16.23 -23.79
N PRO A 1165 15.50 -15.27 -24.37
CA PRO A 1165 16.05 -14.15 -23.61
C PRO A 1165 14.99 -13.45 -22.76
N TYR A 1166 15.32 -13.16 -21.50
CA TYR A 1166 14.42 -12.38 -20.65
C TYR A 1166 14.25 -10.97 -21.23
N VAL A 1167 13.00 -10.55 -21.42
CA VAL A 1167 12.64 -9.19 -21.83
C VAL A 1167 12.01 -8.51 -20.62
N PRO A 1168 12.60 -7.43 -20.08
CA PRO A 1168 11.97 -6.68 -18.99
C PRO A 1168 10.56 -6.24 -19.40
N LYS A 1169 9.56 -6.52 -18.56
CA LYS A 1169 8.21 -5.98 -18.75
C LYS A 1169 8.32 -4.46 -18.50
N GLU A 1170 8.31 -3.64 -19.54
CA GLU A 1170 8.31 -2.18 -19.39
C GLU A 1170 7.06 -1.74 -18.60
N ASP A 1171 7.26 -0.94 -17.56
CA ASP A 1171 6.18 -0.22 -16.89
C ASP A 1171 5.51 0.69 -17.94
N LYS A 1172 4.31 0.31 -18.38
CA LYS A 1172 3.52 0.99 -19.42
C LYS A 1172 3.23 2.49 -19.17
N LYS A 1173 3.64 3.06 -18.03
CA LYS A 1173 3.56 4.49 -17.72
C LYS A 1173 4.76 5.32 -18.24
N GLN A 1174 5.87 4.72 -18.71
CA GLN A 1174 7.03 5.46 -19.27
C GLN A 1174 7.19 5.40 -20.81
N ALA A 1175 6.47 4.50 -21.50
CA ALA A 1175 6.63 4.31 -22.95
C ALA A 1175 6.00 5.41 -23.82
N ILE A 1176 5.15 6.29 -23.28
CA ILE A 1176 4.50 7.38 -24.06
C ILE A 1176 5.47 8.56 -24.31
N SER A 1177 6.62 8.64 -23.63
CA SER A 1177 7.59 9.73 -23.84
C SER A 1177 8.82 9.36 -24.69
N THR A 1178 8.97 8.09 -25.09
CA THR A 1178 10.21 7.61 -25.72
C THR A 1178 10.03 7.23 -27.18
N GLU A 1179 8.83 6.81 -27.63
CA GLU A 1179 8.55 6.52 -29.04
C GLU A 1179 8.48 7.77 -29.95
N GLN A 1180 8.58 8.99 -29.41
CA GLN A 1180 8.71 10.22 -30.19
C GLN A 1180 10.16 10.76 -30.30
N LYS A 1181 11.16 10.12 -29.68
CA LYS A 1181 12.57 10.55 -29.76
C LYS A 1181 13.46 9.70 -30.67
N ASP A 1182 13.09 8.46 -30.96
CA ASP A 1182 13.90 7.58 -31.81
C ASP A 1182 13.61 7.68 -33.32
N VAL A 1183 12.71 8.59 -33.73
CA VAL A 1183 12.49 8.93 -35.16
C VAL A 1183 13.23 10.22 -35.56
N VAL A 1184 13.81 10.98 -34.62
CA VAL A 1184 14.45 12.29 -34.91
C VAL A 1184 15.98 12.21 -35.04
N HIS A 1185 16.62 11.12 -34.61
CA HIS A 1185 18.09 11.00 -34.67
C HIS A 1185 18.66 10.47 -35.99
N HIS A 1186 17.82 10.14 -36.99
CA HIS A 1186 18.29 9.74 -38.33
C HIS A 1186 18.19 10.84 -39.41
N ALA A 1187 17.93 12.11 -39.04
CA ALA A 1187 17.77 13.20 -39.99
C ALA A 1187 18.62 14.47 -39.72
N ILE A 1188 19.61 14.43 -38.81
CA ILE A 1188 20.43 15.59 -38.44
C ILE A 1188 21.94 15.29 -38.56
N ASP A 1189 22.35 14.65 -39.66
CA ASP A 1189 23.78 14.48 -39.99
C ASP A 1189 24.17 15.04 -41.38
N ASP A 1190 23.24 15.68 -42.10
CA ASP A 1190 23.49 16.23 -43.44
C ASP A 1190 23.42 17.77 -43.58
N GLU A 1191 23.06 18.53 -42.53
CA GLU A 1191 22.99 20.01 -42.61
C GLU A 1191 24.17 20.79 -41.98
N ASP A 1192 25.10 20.15 -41.26
CA ASP A 1192 26.16 20.87 -40.54
C ASP A 1192 27.51 20.97 -41.30
N LYS A 1193 27.52 20.63 -42.60
CA LYS A 1193 28.67 20.82 -43.50
C LYS A 1193 28.69 22.16 -44.25
N TYR A 1194 27.69 23.03 -44.11
CA TYR A 1194 27.57 24.26 -44.91
C TYR A 1194 27.73 25.60 -44.18
N THR A 1195 27.88 25.62 -42.85
CA THR A 1195 27.86 26.89 -42.06
C THR A 1195 29.18 27.24 -41.34
N LYS A 1196 30.29 26.54 -41.63
CA LYS A 1196 31.65 26.91 -41.16
C LYS A 1196 32.56 27.54 -42.22
N LYS A 1197 31.99 28.12 -43.29
CA LYS A 1197 32.76 28.87 -44.32
C LYS A 1197 32.38 30.35 -44.48
N GLN A 1198 31.63 30.95 -43.54
CA GLN A 1198 31.26 32.38 -43.59
C GLN A 1198 31.42 33.11 -42.24
N ARG A 1199 32.52 32.84 -41.53
CA ARG A 1199 33.13 33.81 -40.59
C ARG A 1199 34.65 33.83 -40.77
N ALA A 1200 35.04 34.01 -42.03
CA ALA A 1200 36.17 34.84 -42.43
C ALA A 1200 35.56 36.07 -43.11
#